data_AF-A0AAU9ISH3-F1
#
_entry.id   AF-A0AAU9ISH3-F1
#
_cell.length_a   1.000
_cell.length_b   1.000
_cell.length_c   1.000
_cell.angle_alpha   90.00
_cell.angle_beta   90.00
_cell.angle_gamma   90.00
#
_symmetry.space_group_name_H-M   'P 1'
#
loop_
_entity.id
_entity.type
_entity.pdbx_description
1 polymer ?
#
loop_
_entity_poly.entity_id
_entity_poly.type
_entity_poly.pdbx_seq_one_letter_code
_entity_poly.pdbx_strand_id
1 'polypeptide(L)'
;MNNPNLSDQPVGKLQPKDAYFFFAYLASFKISTLLYVYTLQGGDVKYVTGHLVDFGICLAISVLSTLCLTILPIFYFSQINIAVKIAAIATGWLIFMASAIADLSTTLLHHGQYNLTAFFMFWTILFMITLSIKFCFYAKRNVGPKKFWICVIIIALLWVYIWESRSEVAIKNWNKTLGGDHLVYKWPRCNIELRGTPWMAILPDRTMNFFMGSNDCPKVKKIANLNNGVLEIDCDEKYAEIIENPDFLSAHTDPFIIDETGIENWIADSKGLEKKYKVTGKSTLNITSEYFQVKCGSTENYFVQNTPIDDVKQRLNNKTSEISRMNLLIFQIDTLSRAHFMRKLVKTVKKMEFLNSTNEYDVFEMVRLSTIGFNTELNTKALYTGSQLRQNRSGRPIWEIFQKQDNAVLYLNGFCEDWSWRFLKKKPYGMDHLVFKPWCHPAYHPVNTTFSNFNGVNSMRRRCIDGKPVNEHLFGYLKQFWNNYKEYGKMVLSPLQEAHEASMEVIATLDPGLSSLLDWFYSTGNLNNTVLIITSDHGSHMSLYYTFSQAGRIEHKMPEIFMIFPKWFTEKYPHIKQGLLENKQRLMSHYDTHWTIRSLAKLPEFRGSQSNYDENLNSHTSLWDCQANEKYMKDIWYFREKEFYNADGWDNFDNQLPNVFTKLRYCIDTYEKPEPDEDPMKHELPADKSRFLGFDKPIKLNLENVPSCKSKTCYDVTVYDVIKDYDSYIWLLDAAFDLEMQSWISSENFINKAENITQEKLADIEAWGTLHAPGTGRFRFGYSLFNYTSDRGCKDIGSMECPCS
;
A
#
# COMPACT_ATOMS: atom_id res chain seq x y z
N MET A 1 2.31 -54.33 26.12
CA MET A 1 2.09 -55.79 26.17
C MET A 1 3.28 -56.46 25.50
N ASN A 2 4.02 -57.29 26.24
CA ASN A 2 5.00 -58.21 25.66
C ASN A 2 4.24 -59.27 24.86
N ASN A 3 4.47 -59.30 23.55
CA ASN A 3 4.13 -60.43 22.70
C ASN A 3 5.46 -60.98 22.16
N PRO A 4 5.99 -62.08 22.71
CA PRO A 4 7.22 -62.69 22.23
C PRO A 4 6.83 -63.58 21.04
N ASN A 5 6.88 -63.04 19.82
CA ASN A 5 6.93 -63.79 18.56
C ASN A 5 7.18 -62.83 17.39
N LEU A 6 8.33 -62.16 17.41
CA LEU A 6 8.88 -61.40 16.29
C LEU A 6 10.32 -61.85 16.05
N SER A 7 10.51 -63.13 15.83
CA SER A 7 11.71 -63.66 15.18
C SER A 7 11.27 -64.76 14.22
N ASP A 8 11.61 -64.56 12.94
CA ASP A 8 11.47 -65.48 11.82
C ASP A 8 10.06 -65.74 11.27
N GLN A 9 9.53 -64.76 10.51
CA GLN A 9 8.66 -65.09 9.38
C GLN A 9 9.42 -64.87 8.06
N PRO A 10 9.43 -65.86 7.14
CA PRO A 10 9.98 -65.66 5.80
C PRO A 10 9.18 -64.53 5.12
N VAL A 11 9.84 -63.76 4.25
CA VAL A 11 9.15 -62.81 3.36
C VAL A 11 8.03 -63.57 2.65
N GLY A 12 6.80 -63.41 3.16
CA GLY A 12 5.67 -64.25 2.78
C GLY A 12 5.41 -64.12 1.29
N LYS A 13 5.29 -65.25 0.59
CA LYS A 13 4.85 -65.27 -0.82
C LYS A 13 3.65 -64.36 -0.99
N LEU A 14 3.74 -63.43 -1.96
CA LEU A 14 2.66 -62.52 -2.32
C LEU A 14 1.38 -63.32 -2.59
N GLN A 15 0.29 -62.93 -1.93
CA GLN A 15 -1.02 -63.53 -2.13
C GLN A 15 -1.82 -62.71 -3.16
N PRO A 16 -2.79 -63.32 -3.87
CA PRO A 16 -3.64 -62.59 -4.83
C PRO A 16 -4.33 -61.35 -4.24
N LYS A 17 -4.68 -61.41 -2.95
CA LYS A 17 -5.25 -60.27 -2.20
C LYS A 17 -4.29 -59.07 -2.09
N ASP A 18 -2.99 -59.30 -2.07
CA ASP A 18 -1.98 -58.24 -2.00
C ASP A 18 -1.92 -57.48 -3.33
N ALA A 19 -1.99 -58.20 -4.46
CA ALA A 19 -2.09 -57.60 -5.78
C ALA A 19 -3.40 -56.82 -5.95
N TYR A 20 -4.54 -57.40 -5.55
CA TYR A 20 -5.84 -56.71 -5.59
C TYR A 20 -5.83 -55.43 -4.75
N PHE A 21 -5.29 -55.51 -3.52
CA PHE A 21 -5.12 -54.34 -2.66
C PHE A 21 -4.27 -53.27 -3.35
N PHE A 22 -3.11 -53.64 -3.92
CA PHE A 22 -2.21 -52.70 -4.58
C PHE A 22 -2.90 -51.96 -5.74
N PHE A 23 -3.58 -52.69 -6.64
CA PHE A 23 -4.27 -52.08 -7.78
C PHE A 23 -5.48 -51.23 -7.36
N ALA A 24 -6.32 -51.73 -6.45
CA ALA A 24 -7.47 -50.97 -5.95
C ALA A 24 -7.01 -49.69 -5.21
N TYR A 25 -5.93 -49.79 -4.43
CA TYR A 25 -5.32 -48.66 -3.73
C TYR A 25 -4.85 -47.58 -4.71
N LEU A 26 -4.08 -47.96 -5.74
CA LEU A 26 -3.60 -47.01 -6.74
C LEU A 26 -4.75 -46.39 -7.55
N ALA A 27 -5.81 -47.14 -7.84
CA ALA A 27 -7.00 -46.60 -8.50
C ALA A 27 -7.70 -45.54 -7.63
N SER A 28 -7.92 -45.81 -6.34
CA SER A 28 -8.49 -44.82 -5.40
C SER A 28 -7.59 -43.59 -5.26
N PHE A 29 -6.28 -43.80 -5.19
CA PHE A 29 -5.30 -42.73 -5.11
C PHE A 29 -5.31 -41.86 -6.38
N LYS A 30 -5.43 -42.48 -7.56
CA LYS A 30 -5.57 -41.77 -8.84
C LYS A 30 -6.83 -40.91 -8.89
N ILE A 31 -7.97 -41.40 -8.40
CA ILE A 31 -9.21 -40.61 -8.33
C ILE A 31 -9.00 -39.35 -7.46
N SER A 32 -8.40 -39.51 -6.28
CA SER A 32 -8.05 -38.39 -5.39
C SER A 32 -7.12 -37.37 -6.06
N THR A 33 -6.15 -37.87 -6.84
CA THR A 33 -5.23 -37.04 -7.63
C THR A 33 -5.97 -36.28 -8.74
N LEU A 34 -6.93 -36.91 -9.42
CA LEU A 34 -7.73 -36.25 -10.46
C LEU A 34 -8.60 -35.11 -9.89
N LEU A 35 -9.16 -35.31 -8.69
CA LEU A 35 -9.90 -34.24 -7.99
C LEU A 35 -8.99 -33.06 -7.63
N TYR A 36 -7.75 -33.32 -7.22
CA TYR A 36 -6.77 -32.26 -7.00
C TYR A 36 -6.41 -31.55 -8.32
N VAL A 37 -6.14 -32.30 -9.38
CA VAL A 37 -5.80 -31.72 -10.70
C VAL A 37 -6.95 -30.86 -11.24
N TYR A 38 -8.20 -31.22 -10.95
CA TYR A 38 -9.35 -30.36 -11.27
C TYR A 38 -9.25 -28.98 -10.59
N THR A 39 -8.71 -28.90 -9.38
CA THR A 39 -8.54 -27.60 -8.71
C THR A 39 -7.45 -26.73 -9.32
N LEU A 40 -6.57 -27.30 -10.16
CA LEU A 40 -5.50 -26.54 -10.84
C LEU A 40 -5.99 -25.79 -12.09
N GLN A 41 -7.25 -25.96 -12.48
CA GLN A 41 -7.83 -25.24 -13.61
C GLN A 41 -7.96 -23.76 -13.27
N GLY A 42 -7.37 -22.88 -14.07
CA GLY A 42 -7.51 -21.43 -13.92
C GLY A 42 -8.15 -20.76 -15.13
N GLY A 43 -8.40 -19.47 -14.99
CA GLY A 43 -9.04 -18.61 -15.99
C GLY A 43 -9.02 -17.17 -15.54
N ASP A 44 -9.90 -16.33 -16.09
CA ASP A 44 -10.09 -14.98 -15.59
C ASP A 44 -10.67 -14.96 -14.15
N VAL A 45 -10.69 -13.79 -13.52
CA VAL A 45 -11.23 -13.62 -12.16
C VAL A 45 -12.66 -14.16 -12.05
N LYS A 46 -13.48 -14.00 -13.09
CA LYS A 46 -14.87 -14.45 -13.11
C LYS A 46 -14.97 -15.98 -13.15
N TYR A 47 -14.11 -16.64 -13.91
CA TYR A 47 -14.00 -18.08 -13.97
C TYR A 47 -13.59 -18.65 -12.60
N VAL A 48 -12.51 -18.12 -12.01
CA VAL A 48 -11.99 -18.60 -10.73
C VAL A 48 -13.02 -18.38 -9.61
N THR A 49 -13.65 -17.20 -9.56
CA THR A 49 -14.69 -16.91 -8.55
C THR A 49 -15.94 -17.76 -8.74
N GLY A 50 -16.36 -18.03 -9.99
CA GLY A 50 -17.49 -18.90 -10.31
C GLY A 50 -17.29 -20.36 -9.92
N HIS A 51 -16.03 -20.85 -9.90
CA HIS A 51 -15.69 -22.24 -9.56
C HIS A 51 -15.09 -22.39 -8.16
N LEU A 52 -14.99 -21.31 -7.38
CA LEU A 52 -14.30 -21.30 -6.09
C LEU A 52 -14.87 -22.33 -5.10
N VAL A 53 -16.20 -22.49 -5.09
CA VAL A 53 -16.88 -23.49 -4.25
C VAL A 53 -16.52 -24.90 -4.68
N ASP A 54 -16.57 -25.19 -5.98
CA ASP A 54 -16.25 -26.52 -6.52
C ASP A 54 -14.78 -26.89 -6.32
N PHE A 55 -13.87 -25.94 -6.54
CA PHE A 55 -12.45 -26.09 -6.24
C PHE A 55 -12.22 -26.36 -4.76
N GLY A 56 -12.90 -25.62 -3.88
CA GLY A 56 -12.84 -25.83 -2.43
C GLY A 56 -13.31 -27.23 -2.01
N ILE A 57 -14.45 -27.69 -2.55
CA ILE A 57 -14.99 -29.03 -2.28
C ILE A 57 -14.03 -30.10 -2.80
N CYS A 58 -13.57 -30.00 -4.04
CA CYS A 58 -12.65 -30.97 -4.63
C CYS A 58 -11.31 -31.04 -3.89
N LEU A 59 -10.77 -29.90 -3.48
CA LEU A 59 -9.55 -29.81 -2.67
C LEU A 59 -9.76 -30.49 -1.32
N ALA A 60 -10.86 -30.21 -0.63
CA ALA A 60 -11.19 -30.82 0.66
C ALA A 60 -11.34 -32.35 0.54
N ILE A 61 -12.04 -32.84 -0.50
CA ILE A 61 -12.18 -34.27 -0.77
C ILE A 61 -10.81 -34.88 -1.06
N SER A 62 -9.95 -34.21 -1.85
CA SER A 62 -8.60 -34.66 -2.13
C SER A 62 -7.77 -34.79 -0.85
N VAL A 63 -7.80 -33.79 0.03
CA VAL A 63 -7.13 -33.82 1.35
C VAL A 63 -7.63 -35.00 2.19
N LEU A 64 -8.95 -35.16 2.34
CA LEU A 64 -9.53 -36.22 3.17
C LEU A 64 -9.27 -37.62 2.61
N SER A 65 -9.36 -37.77 1.29
CA SER A 65 -9.14 -39.07 0.63
C SER A 65 -7.67 -39.48 0.66
N THR A 66 -6.72 -38.60 0.35
CA THR A 66 -5.27 -38.89 0.47
C THR A 66 -4.88 -39.19 1.92
N LEU A 67 -5.47 -38.49 2.89
CA LEU A 67 -5.30 -38.78 4.31
C LEU A 67 -5.80 -40.19 4.67
N CYS A 68 -7.03 -40.54 4.30
CA CYS A 68 -7.59 -41.87 4.53
C CYS A 68 -6.75 -42.96 3.87
N LEU A 69 -6.32 -42.75 2.62
CA LEU A 69 -5.44 -43.66 1.89
C LEU A 69 -4.06 -43.79 2.53
N THR A 70 -3.60 -42.80 3.29
CA THR A 70 -2.35 -42.92 4.05
C THR A 70 -2.56 -43.69 5.35
N ILE A 71 -3.63 -43.40 6.08
CA ILE A 71 -3.87 -43.90 7.44
C ILE A 71 -4.43 -45.32 7.46
N LEU A 72 -5.38 -45.66 6.57
CA LEU A 72 -6.04 -46.96 6.59
C LEU A 72 -5.06 -48.13 6.41
N PRO A 73 -4.13 -48.12 5.42
CA PRO A 73 -3.15 -49.20 5.26
C PRO A 73 -2.25 -49.39 6.48
N ILE A 74 -1.85 -48.29 7.12
CA ILE A 74 -0.96 -48.29 8.29
C ILE A 74 -1.62 -49.01 9.48
N PHE A 75 -2.91 -48.74 9.73
CA PHE A 75 -3.54 -49.17 10.98
C PHE A 75 -4.55 -50.32 10.86
N TYR A 76 -5.15 -50.55 9.69
CA TYR A 76 -6.32 -51.43 9.58
C TYR A 76 -6.12 -52.63 8.64
N PHE A 77 -5.23 -52.55 7.66
CA PHE A 77 -4.97 -53.66 6.72
C PHE A 77 -3.88 -54.62 7.22
N SER A 78 -4.06 -55.20 8.39
CA SER A 78 -3.07 -56.10 9.02
C SER A 78 -2.77 -57.37 8.22
N GLN A 79 -3.72 -57.83 7.40
CA GLN A 79 -3.61 -59.06 6.60
C GLN A 79 -2.86 -58.90 5.27
N ILE A 80 -2.55 -57.67 4.86
CA ILE A 80 -1.79 -57.36 3.64
C ILE A 80 -0.30 -57.34 3.95
N ASN A 81 0.53 -57.81 3.02
CA ASN A 81 1.98 -57.80 3.15
C ASN A 81 2.51 -56.35 3.39
N ILE A 82 3.44 -56.20 4.33
CA ILE A 82 3.99 -54.88 4.71
C ILE A 82 4.74 -54.20 3.57
N ALA A 83 5.50 -54.95 2.77
CA ALA A 83 6.23 -54.42 1.62
C ALA A 83 5.25 -53.89 0.55
N VAL A 84 4.12 -54.57 0.36
CA VAL A 84 3.06 -54.13 -0.56
C VAL A 84 2.37 -52.86 -0.07
N LYS A 85 2.10 -52.75 1.24
CA LYS A 85 1.56 -51.50 1.83
C LYS A 85 2.52 -50.33 1.64
N ILE A 86 3.81 -50.52 1.92
CA ILE A 86 4.83 -49.48 1.75
C ILE A 86 4.93 -49.09 0.27
N ALA A 87 5.01 -50.06 -0.64
CA ALA A 87 5.08 -49.81 -2.07
C ALA A 87 3.82 -49.08 -2.59
N ALA A 88 2.62 -49.47 -2.13
CA ALA A 88 1.36 -48.84 -2.51
C ALA A 88 1.32 -47.38 -2.05
N ILE A 89 1.62 -47.10 -0.78
CA ILE A 89 1.66 -45.74 -0.22
C ILE A 89 2.69 -44.89 -0.98
N ALA A 90 3.92 -45.40 -1.15
CA ALA A 90 4.99 -44.68 -1.83
C ALA A 90 4.61 -44.35 -3.29
N THR A 91 4.09 -45.33 -4.03
CA THR A 91 3.67 -45.14 -5.43
C THR A 91 2.49 -44.20 -5.54
N GLY A 92 1.50 -44.30 -4.65
CA GLY A 92 0.36 -43.39 -4.58
C GLY A 92 0.80 -41.94 -4.38
N TRP A 93 1.62 -41.68 -3.36
CA TRP A 93 2.16 -40.35 -3.11
C TRP A 93 3.05 -39.82 -4.23
N LEU A 94 3.84 -40.68 -4.89
CA LEU A 94 4.58 -40.29 -6.09
C LEU A 94 3.65 -39.83 -7.22
N ILE A 95 2.55 -40.54 -7.46
CA ILE A 95 1.53 -40.15 -8.45
C ILE A 95 0.89 -38.81 -8.07
N PHE A 96 0.54 -38.63 -6.78
CA PHE A 96 0.01 -37.37 -6.27
C PHE A 96 0.97 -36.24 -6.57
N MET A 97 2.20 -36.37 -6.07
CA MET A 97 3.18 -35.30 -6.01
C MET A 97 3.62 -34.92 -7.42
N ALA A 98 3.78 -35.88 -8.32
CA ALA A 98 4.06 -35.60 -9.72
C ALA A 98 2.98 -34.72 -10.37
N SER A 99 1.71 -34.89 -9.98
CA SER A 99 0.60 -34.05 -10.49
C SER A 99 0.50 -32.74 -9.72
N ALA A 100 0.74 -32.75 -8.41
CA ALA A 100 0.57 -31.61 -7.54
C ALA A 100 1.65 -30.54 -7.72
N ILE A 101 2.85 -30.94 -8.16
CA ILE A 101 3.94 -30.03 -8.52
C ILE A 101 3.97 -29.70 -10.02
N ALA A 102 3.05 -30.23 -10.82
CA ALA A 102 2.98 -29.95 -12.25
C ALA A 102 2.61 -28.49 -12.52
N ASP A 103 1.84 -27.87 -11.62
CA ASP A 103 1.58 -26.44 -11.59
C ASP A 103 2.02 -25.86 -10.23
N LEU A 104 3.11 -25.10 -10.25
CA LEU A 104 3.60 -24.30 -9.12
C LEU A 104 3.52 -22.80 -9.42
N SER A 105 2.73 -22.41 -10.42
CA SER A 105 2.50 -21.01 -10.73
C SER A 105 1.56 -20.39 -9.71
N THR A 106 1.54 -19.06 -9.71
CA THR A 106 0.76 -18.21 -8.81
C THR A 106 -0.11 -17.21 -9.55
N THR A 107 -0.29 -17.41 -10.86
CA THR A 107 -1.15 -16.59 -11.71
C THR A 107 -2.59 -17.08 -11.59
N LEU A 108 -3.58 -16.27 -11.98
CA LEU A 108 -4.98 -16.73 -11.95
C LEU A 108 -5.22 -17.92 -12.88
N LEU A 109 -4.53 -17.96 -14.02
CA LEU A 109 -4.61 -19.04 -15.01
C LEU A 109 -3.96 -20.35 -14.53
N HIS A 110 -2.88 -20.24 -13.74
CA HIS A 110 -2.11 -21.36 -13.20
C HIS A 110 -1.75 -21.02 -11.75
N HIS A 111 -2.61 -21.43 -10.80
CA HIS A 111 -2.54 -21.04 -9.38
C HIS A 111 -2.21 -22.23 -8.47
N GLY A 112 -1.61 -23.28 -9.02
CA GLY A 112 -1.38 -24.53 -8.29
C GLY A 112 -0.57 -24.40 -7.00
N GLN A 113 0.30 -23.40 -6.87
CA GLN A 113 1.03 -23.17 -5.63
C GLN A 113 0.11 -22.82 -4.44
N TYR A 114 -1.00 -22.10 -4.67
CA TYR A 114 -1.98 -21.79 -3.61
C TYR A 114 -2.69 -23.06 -3.13
N ASN A 115 -3.16 -23.87 -4.08
CA ASN A 115 -3.84 -25.14 -3.81
C ASN A 115 -2.90 -26.14 -3.12
N LEU A 116 -1.63 -26.19 -3.54
CA LEU A 116 -0.63 -27.05 -2.93
C LEU A 116 -0.37 -26.65 -1.47
N THR A 117 -0.24 -25.34 -1.24
CA THR A 117 -0.05 -24.78 0.12
C THR A 117 -1.24 -25.13 1.01
N ALA A 118 -2.46 -24.87 0.53
CA ALA A 118 -3.70 -25.19 1.24
C ALA A 118 -3.83 -26.70 1.50
N PHE A 119 -3.56 -27.54 0.50
CA PHE A 119 -3.56 -28.99 0.63
C PHE A 119 -2.63 -29.45 1.74
N PHE A 120 -1.36 -29.05 1.71
CA PHE A 120 -0.39 -29.47 2.72
C PHE A 120 -0.73 -28.96 4.11
N MET A 121 -1.24 -27.73 4.21
CA MET A 121 -1.69 -27.17 5.48
C MET A 121 -2.80 -28.03 6.09
N PHE A 122 -3.89 -28.26 5.36
CA PHE A 122 -5.02 -29.06 5.87
C PHE A 122 -4.65 -30.53 6.09
N TRP A 123 -3.92 -31.13 5.16
CA TRP A 123 -3.50 -32.53 5.25
C TRP A 123 -2.61 -32.76 6.48
N THR A 124 -1.61 -31.91 6.70
CA THR A 124 -0.69 -32.03 7.84
C THR A 124 -1.43 -31.88 9.16
N ILE A 125 -2.31 -30.87 9.28
CA ILE A 125 -3.11 -30.65 10.49
C ILE A 125 -3.96 -31.88 10.80
N LEU A 126 -4.71 -32.39 9.81
CA LEU A 126 -5.60 -33.55 10.01
C LEU A 126 -4.82 -34.84 10.29
N PHE A 127 -3.66 -35.02 9.65
CA PHE A 127 -2.77 -36.13 9.92
C PHE A 127 -2.25 -36.10 11.36
N MET A 128 -1.78 -34.95 11.83
CA MET A 128 -1.30 -34.78 13.21
C MET A 128 -2.42 -34.96 14.23
N ILE A 129 -3.64 -34.48 13.95
CA ILE A 129 -4.82 -34.73 14.79
C ILE A 129 -5.10 -36.24 14.87
N THR A 130 -5.07 -36.95 13.73
CA THR A 130 -5.36 -38.39 13.72
C THR A 130 -4.32 -39.20 14.47
N LEU A 131 -3.03 -38.88 14.30
CA LEU A 131 -1.95 -39.48 15.08
C LEU A 131 -2.11 -39.19 16.57
N SER A 132 -2.47 -37.96 16.94
CA SER A 132 -2.72 -37.57 18.33
C SER A 132 -3.89 -38.35 18.93
N ILE A 133 -4.98 -38.52 18.20
CA ILE A 133 -6.14 -39.34 18.65
C ILE A 133 -5.70 -40.80 18.88
N LYS A 134 -4.97 -41.40 17.93
CA LYS A 134 -4.46 -42.78 18.06
C LYS A 134 -3.52 -42.91 19.25
N PHE A 135 -2.60 -41.97 19.43
CA PHE A 135 -1.71 -41.90 20.58
C PHE A 135 -2.49 -41.78 21.89
N CYS A 136 -3.52 -40.93 21.94
CA CYS A 136 -4.39 -40.79 23.10
C CYS A 136 -5.11 -42.10 23.46
N PHE A 137 -5.66 -42.83 22.48
CA PHE A 137 -6.25 -44.15 22.72
C PHE A 137 -5.22 -45.16 23.25
N TYR A 138 -4.03 -45.18 22.66
CA TYR A 138 -2.93 -46.04 23.10
C TYR A 138 -2.49 -45.70 24.53
N ALA A 139 -2.25 -44.42 24.84
CA ALA A 139 -1.86 -43.95 26.16
C ALA A 139 -2.95 -44.25 27.21
N LYS A 140 -4.22 -44.01 26.88
CA LYS A 140 -5.37 -44.33 27.75
C LYS A 140 -5.42 -45.82 28.09
N ARG A 141 -5.15 -46.70 27.13
CA ARG A 141 -5.11 -48.16 27.33
C ARG A 141 -3.95 -48.60 28.22
N ASN A 142 -2.76 -48.01 28.05
CA ASN A 142 -1.56 -48.45 28.76
C ASN A 142 -1.39 -47.84 30.17
N VAL A 143 -1.76 -46.57 30.34
CA VAL A 143 -1.59 -45.84 31.61
C VAL A 143 -2.86 -45.94 32.49
N GLY A 144 -3.98 -46.36 31.89
CA GLY A 144 -5.29 -46.45 32.53
C GLY A 144 -6.09 -45.15 32.45
N PRO A 145 -7.44 -45.23 32.41
CA PRO A 145 -8.31 -44.09 32.07
C PRO A 145 -8.20 -42.93 33.07
N LYS A 146 -8.10 -43.23 34.37
CA LYS A 146 -7.99 -42.21 35.43
C LYS A 146 -6.71 -41.37 35.28
N LYS A 147 -5.56 -42.03 35.16
CA LYS A 147 -4.26 -41.36 35.01
C LYS A 147 -4.17 -40.59 33.69
N PHE A 148 -4.68 -41.17 32.60
CA PHE A 148 -4.73 -40.50 31.29
C PHE A 148 -5.50 -39.17 31.35
N TRP A 149 -6.72 -39.17 31.89
CA TRP A 149 -7.50 -37.94 31.99
C TRP A 149 -6.86 -36.92 32.93
N ILE A 150 -6.23 -37.36 34.03
CA ILE A 150 -5.42 -36.47 34.88
C ILE A 150 -4.31 -35.80 34.06
N CYS A 151 -3.54 -36.56 33.27
CA CYS A 151 -2.49 -36.00 32.41
C CYS A 151 -3.05 -35.04 31.36
N VAL A 152 -4.17 -35.38 30.70
CA VAL A 152 -4.82 -34.51 29.71
C VAL A 152 -5.27 -33.20 30.36
N ILE A 153 -5.87 -33.25 31.55
CA ILE A 153 -6.28 -32.06 32.30
C ILE A 153 -5.05 -31.23 32.67
N ILE A 154 -3.96 -31.85 33.16
CA ILE A 154 -2.72 -31.13 33.48
C ILE A 154 -2.15 -30.44 32.23
N ILE A 155 -2.09 -31.12 31.10
CA ILE A 155 -1.60 -30.54 29.83
C ILE A 155 -2.51 -29.40 29.37
N ALA A 156 -3.83 -29.58 29.45
CA ALA A 156 -4.79 -28.53 29.10
C ALA A 156 -4.64 -27.31 30.01
N LEU A 157 -4.50 -27.50 31.33
CA LEU A 157 -4.26 -26.43 32.28
C LEU A 157 -2.91 -25.74 32.04
N LEU A 158 -1.86 -26.48 31.72
CA LEU A 158 -0.55 -25.91 31.34
C LEU A 158 -0.66 -25.08 30.05
N TRP A 159 -1.41 -25.56 29.06
CA TRP A 159 -1.61 -24.83 27.81
C TRP A 159 -2.43 -23.56 28.02
N VAL A 160 -3.52 -23.63 28.81
CA VAL A 160 -4.30 -22.45 29.22
C VAL A 160 -3.40 -21.46 29.97
N TYR A 161 -2.61 -21.93 30.93
CA TYR A 161 -1.68 -21.08 31.67
C TYR A 161 -0.65 -20.39 30.75
N ILE A 162 -0.05 -21.13 29.82
CA ILE A 162 0.89 -20.57 28.84
C ILE A 162 0.17 -19.55 27.95
N TRP A 163 -1.02 -19.88 27.44
CA TRP A 163 -1.79 -19.00 26.58
C TRP A 163 -2.18 -17.72 27.30
N GLU A 164 -2.72 -17.80 28.52
CA GLU A 164 -3.09 -16.64 29.35
C GLU A 164 -1.86 -15.80 29.67
N SER A 165 -0.78 -16.41 30.16
CA SER A 165 0.46 -15.69 30.49
C SER A 165 1.06 -14.98 29.28
N ARG A 166 1.08 -15.64 28.11
CA ARG A 166 1.55 -15.02 26.86
C ARG A 166 0.59 -13.96 26.36
N SER A 167 -0.72 -14.16 26.52
CA SER A 167 -1.74 -13.17 26.15
C SER A 167 -1.61 -11.90 26.97
N GLU A 168 -1.37 -12.00 28.27
CA GLU A 168 -1.13 -10.84 29.14
C GLU A 168 0.10 -10.05 28.68
N VAL A 169 1.21 -10.74 28.39
CA VAL A 169 2.42 -10.12 27.86
C VAL A 169 2.15 -9.48 26.49
N ALA A 170 1.41 -10.16 25.62
CA ALA A 170 1.06 -9.67 24.30
C ALA A 170 0.20 -8.40 24.35
N ILE A 171 -0.81 -8.35 25.24
CA ILE A 171 -1.65 -7.17 25.47
C ILE A 171 -0.81 -6.02 26.04
N LYS A 172 0.06 -6.31 27.02
CA LYS A 172 0.96 -5.30 27.60
C LYS A 172 1.91 -4.72 26.56
N ASN A 173 2.48 -5.57 25.70
CA ASN A 173 3.39 -5.15 24.63
C ASN A 173 2.68 -4.39 23.51
N TRP A 174 1.44 -4.77 23.17
CA TRP A 174 0.61 -4.03 22.22
C TRP A 174 0.40 -2.58 22.71
N ASN A 175 0.18 -2.40 24.01
CA ASN A 175 -0.02 -1.09 24.63
C ASN A 175 1.27 -0.28 24.83
N LYS A 176 2.45 -0.91 24.78
CA LYS A 176 3.74 -0.29 25.08
C LYS A 176 4.21 0.62 23.93
N THR A 177 4.69 1.82 24.27
CA THR A 177 5.27 2.82 23.36
C THR A 177 6.78 2.91 23.56
N LEU A 178 7.46 3.72 22.74
CA LEU A 178 8.85 4.12 22.95
C LEU A 178 9.06 4.68 24.35
N GLY A 179 10.20 4.35 24.96
CA GLY A 179 10.59 4.85 26.28
C GLY A 179 9.83 4.20 27.46
N GLY A 180 8.99 3.20 27.19
CA GLY A 180 8.24 2.49 28.24
C GLY A 180 6.88 3.10 28.61
N ASP A 181 6.49 4.19 27.95
CA ASP A 181 5.16 4.79 28.05
C ASP A 181 4.07 3.87 27.46
N HIS A 182 2.80 4.27 27.58
CA HIS A 182 1.64 3.46 27.20
C HIS A 182 0.57 4.25 26.46
N LEU A 183 -0.16 3.59 25.56
CA LEU A 183 -1.44 4.10 25.05
C LEU A 183 -2.48 4.09 26.18
N VAL A 184 -3.20 5.21 26.34
CA VAL A 184 -4.23 5.36 27.38
C VAL A 184 -5.57 4.89 26.83
N TYR A 185 -5.98 3.63 27.02
CA TYR A 185 -7.17 3.07 26.34
C TYR A 185 -8.40 4.01 26.28
N LYS A 186 -8.74 4.67 27.40
CA LYS A 186 -9.81 5.68 27.46
C LYS A 186 -9.26 7.08 27.32
N TRP A 187 -9.63 7.77 26.24
CA TRP A 187 -9.24 9.15 25.98
C TRP A 187 -10.46 9.96 25.53
N PRO A 188 -10.58 11.25 25.91
CA PRO A 188 -11.71 12.07 25.49
C PRO A 188 -11.95 12.00 23.98
N ARG A 189 -13.20 11.71 23.59
CA ARG A 189 -13.65 11.57 22.20
C ARG A 189 -13.02 10.44 21.37
N CYS A 190 -12.15 9.62 21.96
CA CYS A 190 -11.59 8.44 21.30
C CYS A 190 -11.14 7.37 22.30
N ASN A 191 -12.05 6.44 22.63
CA ASN A 191 -11.67 5.23 23.34
C ASN A 191 -11.12 4.22 22.33
N ILE A 192 -9.89 3.75 22.53
CA ILE A 192 -9.32 2.66 21.74
C ILE A 192 -9.16 1.52 22.72
N GLU A 193 -10.06 0.54 22.68
CA GLU A 193 -9.97 -0.66 23.51
C GLU A 193 -9.58 -1.85 22.63
N LEU A 194 -8.54 -2.58 23.03
CA LEU A 194 -8.13 -3.79 22.32
C LEU A 194 -9.16 -4.89 22.57
N ARG A 195 -10.06 -5.10 21.60
CA ARG A 195 -11.02 -6.19 21.66
C ARG A 195 -10.37 -7.48 21.15
N GLY A 196 -10.29 -8.48 22.03
CA GLY A 196 -9.69 -9.78 21.75
C GLY A 196 -8.19 -9.85 21.99
N THR A 197 -7.63 -11.05 21.83
CA THR A 197 -6.21 -11.31 22.07
C THR A 197 -5.38 -10.94 20.84
N PRO A 198 -4.29 -10.16 20.97
CA PRO A 198 -3.36 -9.88 19.88
C PRO A 198 -2.49 -11.11 19.60
N TRP A 199 -3.11 -12.18 19.10
CA TRP A 199 -2.52 -13.52 19.06
C TRP A 199 -1.27 -13.59 18.19
N MET A 200 -1.09 -12.68 17.22
CA MET A 200 0.13 -12.63 16.42
C MET A 200 1.39 -12.35 17.26
N ALA A 201 1.23 -11.70 18.41
CA ALA A 201 2.33 -11.45 19.37
C ALA A 201 2.58 -12.62 20.33
N ILE A 202 1.70 -13.63 20.36
CA ILE A 202 1.85 -14.84 21.19
C ILE A 202 2.70 -15.88 20.45
N LEU A 203 2.57 -15.92 19.13
CA LEU A 203 3.25 -16.89 18.28
C LEU A 203 4.75 -16.61 18.21
N PRO A 204 5.60 -17.65 18.15
CA PRO A 204 7.02 -17.48 17.85
C PRO A 204 7.24 -16.76 16.51
N ASP A 205 8.37 -16.07 16.39
CA ASP A 205 8.76 -15.47 15.11
C ASP A 205 8.75 -16.48 13.99
N ARG A 206 8.35 -16.03 12.80
CA ARG A 206 8.23 -16.83 11.59
C ARG A 206 7.14 -17.89 11.61
N THR A 207 6.26 -17.94 12.61
CA THR A 207 5.14 -18.90 12.60
C THR A 207 4.26 -18.77 11.36
N MET A 208 4.09 -17.56 10.81
CA MET A 208 3.28 -17.34 9.61
C MET A 208 4.03 -17.54 8.29
N ASN A 209 5.36 -17.71 8.32
CA ASN A 209 6.17 -17.90 7.12
C ASN A 209 7.28 -18.96 7.30
N PHE A 210 7.12 -19.92 8.20
CA PHE A 210 8.17 -20.88 8.55
C PHE A 210 8.60 -21.73 7.35
N PHE A 211 7.69 -21.96 6.40
CA PHE A 211 7.91 -22.72 5.17
C PHE A 211 8.49 -21.87 4.01
N MET A 212 8.78 -20.59 4.24
CA MET A 212 9.21 -19.64 3.20
C MET A 212 10.73 -19.52 3.01
N GLY A 213 11.55 -20.27 3.75
CA GLY A 213 13.01 -20.30 3.59
C GLY A 213 13.77 -19.22 4.38
N SER A 214 15.05 -18.95 4.09
CA SER A 214 15.83 -17.95 4.84
C SER A 214 15.36 -16.51 4.63
N ASN A 215 15.70 -15.61 5.55
CA ASN A 215 15.62 -14.15 5.36
C ASN A 215 16.86 -13.58 4.65
N ASP A 216 17.95 -14.36 4.54
CA ASP A 216 19.20 -13.92 3.91
C ASP A 216 19.15 -13.98 2.39
N CYS A 217 19.55 -12.90 1.72
CA CYS A 217 19.64 -12.88 0.27
C CYS A 217 20.69 -13.87 -0.28
N PRO A 218 20.46 -14.44 -1.47
CA PRO A 218 21.40 -15.37 -2.08
C PRO A 218 22.74 -14.69 -2.37
N LYS A 219 23.85 -15.41 -2.23
CA LYS A 219 25.17 -14.89 -2.60
C LYS A 219 25.29 -14.76 -4.12
N VAL A 220 25.80 -13.63 -4.59
CA VAL A 220 26.07 -13.37 -6.02
C VAL A 220 27.57 -13.18 -6.23
N LYS A 221 28.13 -13.77 -7.30
CA LYS A 221 29.54 -13.57 -7.68
C LYS A 221 29.74 -12.09 -8.04
N LYS A 222 30.65 -11.40 -7.34
CA LYS A 222 31.04 -10.04 -7.68
C LYS A 222 32.13 -10.09 -8.76
N ILE A 223 31.82 -9.47 -9.91
CA ILE A 223 32.67 -9.30 -11.09
C ILE A 223 32.97 -7.83 -11.36
N ALA A 224 32.32 -6.93 -10.62
CA ALA A 224 32.58 -5.50 -10.68
C ALA A 224 32.37 -4.87 -9.30
N ASN A 225 33.03 -3.73 -9.08
CA ASN A 225 32.86 -2.90 -7.90
C ASN A 225 32.74 -1.43 -8.31
N LEU A 226 31.83 -0.71 -7.66
CA LEU A 226 31.60 0.71 -7.91
C LEU A 226 32.01 1.52 -6.69
N ASN A 227 32.96 2.42 -6.85
CA ASN A 227 33.42 3.34 -5.81
C ASN A 227 33.41 4.77 -6.36
N ASN A 228 32.56 5.65 -5.81
CA ASN A 228 32.49 7.07 -6.15
C ASN A 228 32.42 7.35 -7.67
N GLY A 229 31.55 6.64 -8.39
CA GLY A 229 31.38 6.77 -9.84
C GLY A 229 32.48 6.09 -10.67
N VAL A 230 33.50 5.50 -10.05
CA VAL A 230 34.53 4.70 -10.73
C VAL A 230 34.14 3.23 -10.66
N LEU A 231 33.85 2.64 -11.82
CA LEU A 231 33.53 1.23 -11.98
C LEU A 231 34.81 0.46 -12.31
N GLU A 232 35.16 -0.49 -11.46
CA GLU A 232 36.24 -1.45 -11.66
C GLU A 232 35.63 -2.81 -12.00
N ILE A 233 35.98 -3.37 -13.15
CA ILE A 233 35.50 -4.66 -13.64
C ILE A 233 36.67 -5.64 -13.61
N ASP A 234 36.47 -6.77 -12.95
CA ASP A 234 37.38 -7.92 -12.95
C ASP A 234 36.57 -9.19 -13.26
N CYS A 235 36.52 -9.51 -14.54
CA CYS A 235 35.83 -10.68 -15.06
C CYS A 235 36.77 -11.56 -15.90
N ASP A 236 36.54 -12.87 -15.80
CA ASP A 236 37.31 -13.91 -16.50
C ASP A 236 37.04 -13.95 -18.02
N GLU A 237 35.90 -13.43 -18.48
CA GLU A 237 35.57 -13.36 -19.90
C GLU A 237 36.35 -12.26 -20.62
N LYS A 238 36.52 -12.41 -21.93
CA LYS A 238 37.25 -11.40 -22.74
C LYS A 238 36.58 -10.01 -22.70
N TYR A 239 35.26 -9.97 -22.64
CA TYR A 239 34.48 -8.74 -22.65
C TYR A 239 33.39 -8.76 -21.57
N ALA A 240 33.14 -7.59 -20.99
CA ALA A 240 31.95 -7.32 -20.18
C ALA A 240 31.03 -6.34 -20.93
N GLU A 241 29.73 -6.50 -20.76
CA GLU A 241 28.72 -5.59 -21.28
C GLU A 241 28.17 -4.73 -20.13
N ILE A 242 28.09 -3.43 -20.36
CA ILE A 242 27.53 -2.47 -19.43
C ILE A 242 26.22 -1.97 -20.04
N ILE A 243 25.15 -2.02 -19.25
CA ILE A 243 23.81 -1.57 -19.64
C ILE A 243 23.40 -0.45 -18.68
N GLU A 244 23.49 0.78 -19.14
CA GLU A 244 23.00 1.96 -18.42
C GLU A 244 21.54 2.20 -18.75
N ASN A 245 20.73 2.44 -17.72
CA ASN A 245 19.33 2.75 -17.89
C ASN A 245 19.09 4.27 -17.71
N PRO A 246 18.10 4.86 -18.42
CA PRO A 246 17.88 6.31 -18.44
C PRO A 246 16.99 6.83 -17.30
N ASP A 247 17.40 7.88 -16.59
CA ASP A 247 16.57 8.51 -15.54
C ASP A 247 15.12 8.78 -16.02
N PHE A 248 14.13 8.46 -15.17
CA PHE A 248 12.72 8.51 -15.53
C PHE A 248 12.27 9.93 -15.89
N LEU A 249 12.63 10.93 -15.07
CA LEU A 249 12.27 12.33 -15.33
C LEU A 249 12.88 12.85 -16.62
N SER A 250 14.12 12.43 -16.92
CA SER A 250 14.82 12.82 -18.14
C SER A 250 14.25 12.20 -19.42
N ALA A 251 13.57 11.04 -19.32
CA ALA A 251 13.30 10.18 -20.46
C ALA A 251 11.82 9.98 -20.82
N HIS A 252 10.87 10.37 -19.95
CA HIS A 252 9.44 10.11 -20.19
C HIS A 252 8.55 11.34 -19.94
N THR A 253 7.53 11.49 -20.78
CA THR A 253 6.45 12.47 -20.60
C THR A 253 5.19 11.88 -19.98
N ASP A 254 5.06 10.56 -20.03
CA ASP A 254 3.84 9.82 -19.71
C ASP A 254 4.00 9.06 -18.39
N PRO A 255 2.90 8.87 -17.64
CA PRO A 255 2.95 8.15 -16.38
C PRO A 255 3.28 6.68 -16.55
N PHE A 256 4.05 6.15 -15.59
CA PHE A 256 4.29 4.71 -15.50
C PHE A 256 3.48 4.10 -14.35
N ILE A 257 2.43 3.37 -14.69
CA ILE A 257 1.57 2.63 -13.77
C ILE A 257 1.75 1.14 -14.08
N ILE A 258 2.05 0.33 -13.07
CA ILE A 258 2.11 -1.13 -13.27
C ILE A 258 0.68 -1.66 -13.35
N ASP A 259 0.30 -2.18 -14.53
CA ASP A 259 -0.78 -3.17 -14.69
C ASP A 259 -0.18 -4.58 -14.93
N GLU A 260 -1.03 -5.61 -15.09
CA GLU A 260 -0.58 -7.01 -15.30
C GLU A 260 0.37 -7.17 -16.50
N THR A 261 0.27 -6.31 -17.52
CA THR A 261 1.13 -6.26 -18.71
C THR A 261 2.10 -5.07 -18.72
N GLY A 262 1.93 -4.12 -17.78
CA GLY A 262 2.59 -2.83 -17.78
C GLY A 262 4.10 -2.93 -17.61
N ILE A 263 4.58 -3.93 -16.87
CA ILE A 263 6.01 -4.23 -16.77
C ILE A 263 6.57 -4.77 -18.10
N GLU A 264 5.81 -5.59 -18.86
CA GLU A 264 6.26 -6.08 -20.17
C GLU A 264 6.36 -4.94 -21.19
N ASN A 265 5.29 -4.17 -21.31
CA ASN A 265 5.22 -3.01 -22.19
C ASN A 265 6.34 -2.03 -21.84
N TRP A 266 6.55 -1.78 -20.55
CA TRP A 266 7.62 -0.91 -20.09
C TRP A 266 9.03 -1.46 -20.36
N ILE A 267 9.27 -2.76 -20.16
CA ILE A 267 10.55 -3.38 -20.55
C ILE A 267 10.77 -3.19 -22.06
N ALA A 268 9.72 -3.33 -22.88
CA ALA A 268 9.81 -3.12 -24.32
C ALA A 268 10.12 -1.66 -24.67
N ASP A 269 9.42 -0.71 -24.06
CA ASP A 269 9.57 0.73 -24.30
C ASP A 269 10.91 1.28 -23.81
N SER A 270 11.34 0.83 -22.62
CA SER A 270 12.60 1.30 -22.01
C SER A 270 13.86 0.71 -22.64
N LYS A 271 13.75 -0.47 -23.29
CA LYS A 271 14.88 -1.14 -23.96
C LYS A 271 15.51 -0.30 -25.07
N GLY A 272 14.74 0.55 -25.74
CA GLY A 272 15.24 1.47 -26.76
C GLY A 272 16.03 2.65 -26.19
N LEU A 273 15.89 2.92 -24.89
CA LEU A 273 16.52 4.04 -24.19
C LEU A 273 17.75 3.61 -23.36
N GLU A 274 18.00 2.31 -23.25
CA GLU A 274 19.21 1.75 -22.63
C GLU A 274 20.45 2.12 -23.44
N LYS A 275 21.53 2.54 -22.76
CA LYS A 275 22.84 2.68 -23.40
C LYS A 275 23.70 1.46 -23.11
N LYS A 276 24.19 0.81 -24.17
CA LYS A 276 24.95 -0.43 -24.08
C LYS A 276 26.37 -0.23 -24.60
N TYR A 277 27.33 -0.67 -23.80
CA TYR A 277 28.75 -0.59 -24.15
C TYR A 277 29.44 -1.91 -23.85
N LYS A 278 30.39 -2.29 -24.72
CA LYS A 278 31.26 -3.45 -24.49
C LYS A 278 32.64 -2.95 -24.10
N VAL A 279 33.17 -3.49 -23.02
CA VAL A 279 34.50 -3.18 -22.49
C VAL A 279 35.29 -4.48 -22.30
N THR A 280 36.61 -4.38 -22.14
CA THR A 280 37.44 -5.54 -21.79
C THR A 280 37.03 -6.08 -20.42
N GLY A 281 37.09 -7.40 -20.24
CA GLY A 281 36.72 -8.05 -18.96
C GLY A 281 37.52 -7.56 -17.75
N LYS A 282 38.67 -6.91 -17.99
CA LYS A 282 39.39 -6.11 -17.01
C LYS A 282 39.42 -4.66 -17.49
N SER A 283 38.72 -3.78 -16.78
CA SER A 283 38.63 -2.37 -17.15
C SER A 283 38.27 -1.49 -15.96
N THR A 284 38.71 -0.24 -16.02
CA THR A 284 38.29 0.81 -15.09
C THR A 284 37.73 1.96 -15.89
N LEU A 285 36.54 2.44 -15.54
CA LEU A 285 35.88 3.53 -16.23
C LEU A 285 35.00 4.35 -15.30
N ASN A 286 34.75 5.60 -15.67
CA ASN A 286 33.84 6.48 -14.96
C ASN A 286 32.41 6.27 -15.48
N ILE A 287 31.46 6.05 -14.58
CA ILE A 287 30.04 5.91 -14.89
C ILE A 287 29.26 6.97 -14.15
N THR A 288 28.49 7.75 -14.91
CA THR A 288 27.61 8.81 -14.40
C THR A 288 26.14 8.40 -14.43
N SER A 289 25.81 7.19 -14.90
CA SER A 289 24.44 6.68 -14.80
C SER A 289 24.11 6.35 -13.34
N GLU A 290 22.92 6.76 -12.90
CA GLU A 290 22.44 6.48 -11.55
C GLU A 290 22.13 5.00 -11.33
N TYR A 291 21.89 4.23 -12.38
CA TYR A 291 21.62 2.80 -12.24
C TYR A 291 21.90 2.03 -13.53
N PHE A 292 22.67 0.95 -13.38
CA PHE A 292 23.23 0.20 -14.48
C PHE A 292 23.56 -1.23 -14.07
N GLN A 293 23.72 -2.08 -15.09
CA GLN A 293 24.08 -3.48 -14.94
C GLN A 293 25.42 -3.75 -15.61
N VAL A 294 26.21 -4.65 -15.02
CA VAL A 294 27.40 -5.22 -15.65
C VAL A 294 27.16 -6.71 -15.86
N LYS A 295 27.14 -7.13 -17.13
CA LYS A 295 26.97 -8.52 -17.54
C LYS A 295 28.29 -9.08 -18.05
N CYS A 296 28.64 -10.26 -17.57
CA CYS A 296 29.82 -10.97 -18.00
C CYS A 296 29.55 -12.48 -18.05
N GLY A 297 29.45 -13.01 -19.27
CA GLY A 297 28.92 -14.37 -19.49
C GLY A 297 27.50 -14.51 -18.93
N SER A 298 27.29 -15.47 -18.04
CA SER A 298 26.02 -15.65 -17.32
C SER A 298 25.91 -14.88 -16.00
N THR A 299 26.96 -14.15 -15.60
CA THR A 299 26.99 -13.41 -14.33
C THR A 299 26.54 -11.97 -14.55
N GLU A 300 25.75 -11.44 -13.63
CA GLU A 300 25.27 -10.07 -13.63
C GLU A 300 25.52 -9.43 -12.26
N ASN A 301 26.01 -8.20 -12.25
CA ASN A 301 26.03 -7.33 -11.06
C ASN A 301 25.21 -6.07 -11.33
N TYR A 302 24.52 -5.61 -10.29
CA TYR A 302 23.55 -4.52 -10.36
C TYR A 302 23.99 -3.37 -9.48
N PHE A 303 23.98 -2.15 -10.01
CA PHE A 303 24.44 -0.97 -9.32
C PHE A 303 23.42 0.15 -9.36
N VAL A 304 23.30 0.84 -8.22
CA VAL A 304 22.49 2.04 -8.05
C VAL A 304 23.33 3.06 -7.28
N GLN A 305 23.40 4.29 -7.77
CA GLN A 305 24.14 5.40 -7.19
C GLN A 305 23.38 6.72 -7.38
N ASN A 306 23.50 7.65 -6.44
CA ASN A 306 23.02 9.01 -6.66
C ASN A 306 24.13 9.82 -7.33
N THR A 307 23.77 10.55 -8.38
CA THR A 307 24.68 11.49 -9.03
C THR A 307 24.19 12.92 -8.84
N PRO A 308 25.06 13.88 -8.49
CA PRO A 308 24.64 15.26 -8.33
C PRO A 308 24.24 15.87 -9.68
N ILE A 309 23.13 16.58 -9.71
CA ILE A 309 22.67 17.35 -10.89
C ILE A 309 23.20 18.79 -10.78
N ASP A 310 23.92 19.26 -11.80
CA ASP A 310 24.56 20.58 -11.81
C ASP A 310 23.55 21.73 -11.73
N ASP A 311 22.45 21.67 -12.48
CA ASP A 311 21.38 22.68 -12.45
C ASP A 311 20.77 22.82 -11.04
N VAL A 312 20.64 21.70 -10.33
CA VAL A 312 20.15 21.69 -8.95
C VAL A 312 21.18 22.38 -8.05
N LYS A 313 22.47 22.05 -8.16
CA LYS A 313 23.53 22.73 -7.38
C LYS A 313 23.58 24.23 -7.69
N GLN A 314 23.43 24.63 -8.95
CA GLN A 314 23.39 26.03 -9.36
C GLN A 314 22.20 26.77 -8.72
N ARG A 315 21.00 26.17 -8.75
CA ARG A 315 19.82 26.72 -8.04
C ARG A 315 20.10 26.94 -6.56
N LEU A 316 20.70 25.95 -5.91
CA LEU A 316 20.94 25.95 -4.46
C LEU A 316 22.06 26.91 -4.02
N ASN A 317 23.03 27.19 -4.89
CA ASN A 317 24.17 28.08 -4.65
C ASN A 317 23.81 29.56 -4.58
N ASN A 318 22.70 29.99 -5.19
CA ASN A 318 22.36 31.40 -5.35
C ASN A 318 21.98 32.14 -4.04
N LYS A 319 22.04 31.50 -2.86
CA LYS A 319 21.65 32.12 -1.59
C LYS A 319 22.52 31.65 -0.42
N THR A 320 23.46 32.48 0.03
CA THR A 320 24.10 32.32 1.34
C THR A 320 23.10 32.66 2.44
N SER A 321 22.93 31.78 3.42
CA SER A 321 22.13 32.04 4.63
C SER A 321 23.04 31.83 5.82
N GLU A 322 23.04 32.77 6.76
CA GLU A 322 23.76 32.68 8.04
C GLU A 322 23.11 31.67 9.01
N ILE A 323 21.89 31.21 8.69
CA ILE A 323 21.11 30.29 9.53
C ILE A 323 21.45 28.83 9.19
N SER A 324 21.67 28.02 10.23
CA SER A 324 21.85 26.57 10.10
C SER A 324 20.66 25.93 9.40
N ARG A 325 20.90 25.20 8.30
CA ARG A 325 19.85 24.59 7.47
C ARG A 325 19.37 23.29 8.08
N MET A 326 18.05 23.10 8.14
CA MET A 326 17.43 21.84 8.52
C MET A 326 17.03 21.02 7.29
N ASN A 327 17.15 19.70 7.41
CA ASN A 327 16.65 18.72 6.46
C ASN A 327 15.35 18.10 6.97
N LEU A 328 14.53 17.59 6.07
CA LEU A 328 13.35 16.78 6.35
C LEU A 328 13.50 15.42 5.67
N LEU A 329 13.43 14.32 6.44
CA LEU A 329 13.40 12.96 5.91
C LEU A 329 12.12 12.28 6.39
N ILE A 330 11.33 11.75 5.45
CA ILE A 330 10.09 11.03 5.74
C ILE A 330 10.22 9.62 5.18
N PHE A 331 10.26 8.62 6.06
CA PHE A 331 9.99 7.23 5.68
C PHE A 331 8.51 6.96 5.82
N GLN A 332 7.91 6.38 4.77
CA GLN A 332 6.55 5.89 4.81
C GLN A 332 6.53 4.39 4.54
N ILE A 333 6.23 3.56 5.52
CA ILE A 333 6.21 2.11 5.34
C ILE A 333 4.76 1.70 5.02
N ASP A 334 4.55 1.09 3.86
CA ASP A 334 3.21 0.66 3.45
C ASP A 334 2.73 -0.51 4.33
N THR A 335 1.47 -0.50 4.78
CA THR A 335 0.78 -1.56 5.58
C THR A 335 1.35 -1.89 6.96
N LEU A 336 2.07 -0.97 7.61
CA LEU A 336 2.62 -1.21 8.95
C LEU A 336 1.78 -0.53 10.05
N SER A 337 1.40 -1.30 11.06
CA SER A 337 0.72 -0.79 12.26
C SER A 337 1.72 -0.45 13.34
N ARG A 338 1.36 0.47 14.23
CA ARG A 338 2.15 0.82 15.41
C ARG A 338 2.61 -0.40 16.21
N ALA A 339 1.67 -1.27 16.58
CA ALA A 339 2.00 -2.45 17.37
C ALA A 339 2.86 -3.44 16.58
N HIS A 340 2.68 -3.55 15.27
CA HIS A 340 3.48 -4.41 14.40
C HIS A 340 4.91 -3.88 14.22
N PHE A 341 5.09 -2.56 14.07
CA PHE A 341 6.39 -1.90 14.07
C PHE A 341 7.17 -2.26 15.34
N MET A 342 6.54 -2.09 16.51
CA MET A 342 7.17 -2.38 17.80
C MET A 342 7.52 -3.86 17.97
N ARG A 343 6.78 -4.77 17.33
CA ARG A 343 7.05 -6.22 17.38
C ARG A 343 8.18 -6.66 16.47
N LYS A 344 8.29 -6.10 15.25
CA LYS A 344 9.19 -6.64 14.21
C LYS A 344 10.42 -5.78 13.93
N LEU A 345 10.45 -4.50 14.32
CA LEU A 345 11.61 -3.62 14.14
C LEU A 345 12.34 -3.34 15.47
N VAL A 346 12.71 -4.40 16.19
CA VAL A 346 13.24 -4.32 17.56
C VAL A 346 14.58 -3.58 17.62
N LYS A 347 15.48 -3.74 16.63
CA LYS A 347 16.76 -3.02 16.60
C LYS A 347 16.55 -1.54 16.35
N THR A 348 15.65 -1.21 15.43
CA THR A 348 15.29 0.17 15.10
C THR A 348 14.66 0.87 16.29
N VAL A 349 13.71 0.23 16.98
CA VAL A 349 13.10 0.72 18.22
C VAL A 349 14.17 1.01 19.27
N LYS A 350 15.08 0.06 19.53
CA LYS A 350 16.19 0.25 20.47
C LYS A 350 17.10 1.41 20.07
N LYS A 351 17.35 1.59 18.77
CA LYS A 351 18.16 2.71 18.27
C LYS A 351 17.47 4.05 18.50
N MET A 352 16.16 4.15 18.29
CA MET A 352 15.38 5.35 18.59
C MET A 352 15.35 5.64 20.10
N GLU A 353 15.18 4.63 20.95
CA GLU A 353 15.27 4.76 22.40
C GLU A 353 16.67 5.25 22.84
N PHE A 354 17.73 4.71 22.22
CA PHE A 354 19.11 5.16 22.43
C PHE A 354 19.26 6.64 22.07
N LEU A 355 18.82 7.05 20.88
CA LEU A 355 18.89 8.46 20.42
C LEU A 355 18.24 9.40 21.44
N ASN A 356 17.04 9.06 21.93
CA ASN A 356 16.36 9.84 22.96
C ASN A 356 17.15 9.90 24.28
N SER A 357 17.76 8.78 24.69
CA SER A 357 18.54 8.69 25.94
C SER A 357 19.84 9.49 25.94
N THR A 358 20.40 9.80 24.76
CA THR A 358 21.62 10.63 24.65
C THR A 358 21.39 12.07 25.10
N ASN A 359 20.13 12.53 25.16
CA ASN A 359 19.76 13.92 25.39
C ASN A 359 20.29 14.88 24.30
N GLU A 360 20.70 14.36 23.14
CA GLU A 360 21.04 15.14 21.93
C GLU A 360 19.86 15.26 20.96
N TYR A 361 18.88 14.35 21.09
CA TYR A 361 17.70 14.28 20.23
C TYR A 361 16.43 14.06 21.05
N ASP A 362 15.34 14.68 20.65
CA ASP A 362 14.01 14.40 21.18
C ASP A 362 13.27 13.45 20.22
N VAL A 363 12.78 12.32 20.74
CA VAL A 363 12.01 11.32 19.97
C VAL A 363 10.57 11.27 20.46
N PHE A 364 9.63 11.53 19.57
CA PHE A 364 8.19 11.53 19.85
C PHE A 364 7.49 10.41 19.08
N GLU A 365 6.51 9.77 19.72
CA GLU A 365 5.60 8.80 19.11
C GLU A 365 4.18 9.30 19.32
N MET A 366 3.39 9.48 18.27
CA MET A 366 1.97 9.80 18.41
C MET A 366 1.18 8.49 18.38
N VAL A 367 0.51 8.16 19.48
CA VAL A 367 0.00 6.79 19.71
C VAL A 367 -1.41 6.57 19.17
N ARG A 368 -2.07 7.64 18.71
CA ARG A 368 -3.41 7.62 18.09
C ARG A 368 -3.43 8.25 16.69
N LEU A 369 -2.45 7.91 15.87
CA LEU A 369 -2.61 8.11 14.44
C LEU A 369 -3.67 7.14 13.92
N SER A 370 -4.69 7.67 13.26
CA SER A 370 -5.75 6.91 12.60
C SER A 370 -5.57 6.95 11.10
N THR A 371 -5.90 5.83 10.45
CA THR A 371 -6.17 5.81 9.02
C THR A 371 -7.31 6.76 8.68
N ILE A 372 -7.29 7.30 7.46
CA ILE A 372 -8.35 8.11 6.87
C ILE A 372 -9.29 7.22 6.05
N GLY A 373 -8.70 6.29 5.29
CA GLY A 373 -9.40 5.27 4.53
C GLY A 373 -8.69 3.93 4.61
N PHE A 374 -9.30 2.93 3.97
CA PHE A 374 -8.88 1.53 4.07
C PHE A 374 -7.47 1.24 3.55
N ASN A 375 -7.04 1.96 2.51
CA ASN A 375 -5.85 1.66 1.71
C ASN A 375 -5.05 2.93 1.37
N THR A 376 -3.87 2.75 0.78
CA THR A 376 -2.81 3.75 0.60
C THR A 376 -3.26 5.08 -0.01
N GLU A 377 -4.19 5.06 -0.96
CA GLU A 377 -4.54 6.25 -1.75
C GLU A 377 -4.97 7.45 -0.89
N LEU A 378 -5.92 7.29 0.03
CA LEU A 378 -6.44 8.40 0.83
C LEU A 378 -5.46 8.85 1.91
N ASN A 379 -4.80 7.87 2.53
CA ASN A 379 -3.85 8.09 3.61
C ASN A 379 -2.62 8.87 3.11
N THR A 380 -2.03 8.44 2.00
CA THR A 380 -0.87 9.11 1.39
C THR A 380 -1.24 10.45 0.80
N LYS A 381 -2.40 10.58 0.16
CA LYS A 381 -2.87 11.87 -0.37
C LYS A 381 -3.03 12.91 0.74
N ALA A 382 -3.59 12.53 1.88
CA ALA A 382 -3.72 13.40 3.03
C ALA A 382 -2.34 13.85 3.55
N LEU A 383 -1.39 12.92 3.69
CA LEU A 383 -0.02 13.22 4.10
C LEU A 383 0.66 14.18 3.10
N TYR A 384 0.62 13.85 1.81
CA TYR A 384 1.38 14.54 0.78
C TYR A 384 0.78 15.88 0.40
N THR A 385 -0.54 16.02 0.42
CA THR A 385 -1.24 17.20 -0.15
C THR A 385 -2.23 17.88 0.79
N GLY A 386 -2.65 17.22 1.88
CA GLY A 386 -3.64 17.75 2.80
C GLY A 386 -5.08 17.80 2.24
N SER A 387 -5.42 16.99 1.22
CA SER A 387 -6.70 17.06 0.47
C SER A 387 -7.57 15.78 0.55
N GLN A 388 -8.91 15.91 0.48
CA GLN A 388 -9.93 14.88 0.81
C GLN A 388 -10.63 14.07 -0.33
N LEU A 389 -10.43 14.31 -1.65
CA LEU A 389 -11.14 13.72 -2.86
C LEU A 389 -12.21 14.65 -3.51
N ARG A 390 -12.71 14.53 -4.76
CA ARG A 390 -12.54 13.61 -5.95
C ARG A 390 -12.13 14.39 -7.23
N GLN A 391 -11.36 13.72 -8.10
CA GLN A 391 -10.89 14.02 -9.48
C GLN A 391 -10.23 15.39 -9.84
N ASN A 392 -9.06 15.28 -10.50
CA ASN A 392 -8.24 16.29 -11.20
C ASN A 392 -7.67 17.54 -10.51
N ARG A 393 -7.95 17.77 -9.22
CA ARG A 393 -7.16 18.73 -8.41
C ARG A 393 -6.34 18.03 -7.35
N SER A 394 -5.12 17.66 -7.71
CA SER A 394 -4.09 17.45 -6.70
C SER A 394 -3.87 18.74 -5.91
N GLY A 395 -3.94 18.66 -4.59
CA GLY A 395 -3.33 19.68 -3.75
C GLY A 395 -1.84 19.79 -4.08
N ARG A 396 -1.22 20.92 -3.72
CA ARG A 396 0.24 21.09 -3.90
C ARG A 396 0.96 20.09 -2.99
N PRO A 397 1.79 19.19 -3.55
CA PRO A 397 2.49 18.22 -2.72
C PRO A 397 3.53 18.92 -1.84
N ILE A 398 3.78 18.39 -0.65
CA ILE A 398 4.67 18.99 0.35
C ILE A 398 6.08 19.25 -0.19
N TRP A 399 6.61 18.38 -1.06
CA TRP A 399 7.96 18.50 -1.60
C TRP A 399 8.14 19.69 -2.54
N GLU A 400 7.09 20.10 -3.26
CA GLU A 400 7.11 21.30 -4.11
C GLU A 400 7.46 22.55 -3.28
N ILE A 401 6.98 22.61 -2.03
CA ILE A 401 7.23 23.69 -1.10
C ILE A 401 8.73 23.79 -0.83
N PHE A 402 9.34 22.66 -0.45
CA PHE A 402 10.76 22.61 -0.10
C PHE A 402 11.65 22.89 -1.32
N GLN A 403 11.28 22.41 -2.52
CA GLN A 403 12.02 22.71 -3.74
C GLN A 403 12.01 24.21 -4.05
N LYS A 404 10.84 24.87 -3.94
CA LYS A 404 10.69 26.32 -4.10
C LYS A 404 11.40 27.13 -3.02
N GLN A 405 11.64 26.51 -1.87
CA GLN A 405 12.47 27.05 -0.79
C GLN A 405 13.95 26.72 -0.98
N ASP A 406 14.38 26.38 -2.19
CA ASP A 406 15.77 26.08 -2.53
C ASP A 406 16.34 24.96 -1.64
N ASN A 407 15.59 23.89 -1.42
CA ASN A 407 16.12 22.63 -0.88
C ASN A 407 16.36 21.63 -2.03
N ALA A 408 17.30 20.71 -1.84
CA ALA A 408 17.43 19.53 -2.69
C ALA A 408 16.32 18.54 -2.35
N VAL A 409 15.53 18.12 -3.33
CA VAL A 409 14.32 17.31 -3.10
C VAL A 409 14.43 15.96 -3.79
N LEU A 410 14.30 14.88 -3.01
CA LEU A 410 14.33 13.50 -3.48
C LEU A 410 13.01 12.79 -3.14
N TYR A 411 12.34 12.26 -4.15
CA TYR A 411 11.29 11.26 -3.98
C TYR A 411 11.84 9.87 -4.33
N LEU A 412 12.16 9.10 -3.29
CA LEU A 412 12.80 7.78 -3.38
C LEU A 412 11.76 6.69 -3.13
N ASN A 413 10.95 6.39 -4.16
CA ASN A 413 9.87 5.42 -4.05
C ASN A 413 10.41 3.99 -4.14
N GLY A 414 10.37 3.21 -3.06
CA GLY A 414 10.88 1.82 -2.99
C GLY A 414 10.06 0.78 -3.75
N PHE A 415 9.20 1.21 -4.67
CA PHE A 415 8.28 0.39 -5.46
C PHE A 415 8.37 0.84 -6.92
N CYS A 416 8.41 -0.07 -7.89
CA CYS A 416 8.56 0.24 -9.32
C CYS A 416 7.27 0.87 -9.92
N GLU A 417 6.78 1.97 -9.39
CA GLU A 417 5.64 2.67 -9.97
C GLU A 417 5.85 4.18 -9.82
N ASP A 418 5.35 4.97 -10.77
CA ASP A 418 5.21 6.40 -10.57
C ASP A 418 4.02 6.68 -9.66
N TRP A 419 4.22 6.42 -8.37
CA TRP A 419 3.20 6.67 -7.36
C TRP A 419 2.87 8.16 -7.25
N SER A 420 3.80 9.06 -7.62
CA SER A 420 3.54 10.49 -7.60
C SER A 420 2.43 10.88 -8.57
N TRP A 421 2.45 10.31 -9.78
CA TRP A 421 1.36 10.50 -10.72
C TRP A 421 0.04 9.95 -10.20
N ARG A 422 0.03 8.76 -9.58
CA ARG A 422 -1.22 8.09 -9.18
C ARG A 422 -2.09 8.94 -8.27
N PHE A 423 -1.51 9.70 -7.34
CA PHE A 423 -2.26 10.59 -6.47
C PHE A 423 -2.31 12.04 -6.97
N LEU A 424 -1.31 12.52 -7.72
CA LEU A 424 -1.33 13.88 -8.28
C LEU A 424 -2.26 14.00 -9.49
N LYS A 425 -2.48 12.92 -10.24
CA LYS A 425 -3.15 12.93 -11.55
C LYS A 425 -2.56 13.98 -12.52
N LYS A 426 -1.28 14.31 -12.33
CA LYS A 426 -0.50 15.32 -13.06
C LYS A 426 0.93 14.86 -13.17
N LYS A 427 1.64 15.37 -14.18
CA LYS A 427 3.07 15.07 -14.39
C LYS A 427 3.83 15.34 -13.09
N PRO A 428 4.72 14.42 -12.65
CA PRO A 428 5.51 14.63 -11.45
C PRO A 428 6.24 15.97 -11.51
N TYR A 429 6.19 16.71 -10.41
CA TYR A 429 6.79 18.04 -10.32
C TYR A 429 7.18 18.34 -8.87
N GLY A 430 7.99 19.37 -8.66
CA GLY A 430 8.39 19.80 -7.32
C GLY A 430 9.53 18.98 -6.72
N MET A 431 10.18 18.10 -7.49
CA MET A 431 11.28 17.24 -7.03
C MET A 431 12.47 17.32 -7.99
N ASP A 432 13.68 17.10 -7.46
CA ASP A 432 14.92 17.12 -8.24
C ASP A 432 15.35 15.71 -8.66
N HIS A 433 15.00 14.72 -7.83
CA HIS A 433 15.27 13.31 -8.06
C HIS A 433 13.97 12.51 -7.85
N LEU A 434 13.56 11.72 -8.84
CA LEU A 434 12.44 10.78 -8.74
C LEU A 434 12.93 9.36 -9.05
N VAL A 435 13.03 8.53 -8.01
CA VAL A 435 13.75 7.26 -8.10
C VAL A 435 12.82 6.12 -7.72
N PHE A 436 12.31 5.43 -8.73
CA PHE A 436 11.59 4.15 -8.59
C PHE A 436 12.10 3.08 -9.57
N LYS A 437 12.69 3.53 -10.67
CA LYS A 437 13.10 2.66 -11.77
C LYS A 437 14.14 1.60 -11.40
N PRO A 438 15.10 1.85 -10.49
CA PRO A 438 16.03 0.80 -10.09
C PRO A 438 15.37 -0.41 -9.43
N TRP A 439 14.12 -0.28 -8.98
CA TRP A 439 13.40 -1.36 -8.32
C TRP A 439 12.65 -2.24 -9.33
N CYS A 440 12.53 -1.83 -10.59
CA CYS A 440 11.90 -2.60 -11.67
C CYS A 440 12.67 -3.85 -12.10
N HIS A 441 13.77 -4.19 -11.40
CA HIS A 441 14.60 -5.33 -11.69
C HIS A 441 13.79 -6.65 -11.61
N PRO A 442 13.95 -7.60 -12.56
CA PRO A 442 13.15 -8.85 -12.58
C PRO A 442 13.23 -9.71 -11.33
N ALA A 443 14.30 -9.60 -10.54
CA ALA A 443 14.44 -10.28 -9.25
C ALA A 443 13.48 -9.73 -8.17
N TYR A 444 12.99 -8.50 -8.33
CA TYR A 444 12.04 -7.85 -7.43
C TYR A 444 10.65 -7.64 -8.07
N HIS A 445 10.60 -7.36 -9.37
CA HIS A 445 9.37 -7.24 -10.18
C HIS A 445 9.36 -8.24 -11.34
N PRO A 446 9.13 -9.54 -11.08
CA PRO A 446 9.04 -10.55 -12.11
C PRO A 446 7.70 -10.41 -12.85
N VAL A 447 7.72 -9.85 -14.06
CA VAL A 447 6.63 -9.77 -15.07
C VAL A 447 5.30 -10.44 -14.67
N ASN A 448 5.20 -11.77 -14.78
CA ASN A 448 3.95 -12.53 -14.58
C ASN A 448 3.53 -12.73 -13.12
N THR A 449 4.40 -12.44 -12.16
CA THR A 449 4.20 -12.75 -10.73
C THR A 449 4.55 -11.56 -9.83
N THR A 450 4.59 -10.34 -10.36
CA THR A 450 4.99 -9.12 -9.65
C THR A 450 4.23 -8.94 -8.33
N PHE A 451 2.91 -9.17 -8.33
CA PHE A 451 2.05 -9.00 -7.16
C PHE A 451 1.68 -10.31 -6.46
N SER A 452 2.41 -11.40 -6.74
CA SER A 452 2.16 -12.71 -6.13
C SER A 452 2.52 -12.74 -4.65
N ASN A 453 1.85 -13.60 -3.89
CA ASN A 453 2.17 -13.85 -2.48
C ASN A 453 3.48 -14.65 -2.28
N PHE A 454 4.04 -15.26 -3.33
CA PHE A 454 5.23 -16.11 -3.22
C PHE A 454 6.43 -15.62 -4.03
N ASN A 455 6.24 -14.61 -4.88
CA ASN A 455 7.27 -13.99 -5.69
C ASN A 455 6.96 -12.51 -5.92
N GLY A 456 7.97 -11.70 -6.23
CA GLY A 456 7.78 -10.28 -6.47
C GLY A 456 7.58 -9.42 -5.21
N VAL A 457 6.92 -8.28 -5.36
CA VAL A 457 6.85 -7.21 -4.35
C VAL A 457 5.85 -7.43 -3.23
N ASN A 458 4.86 -8.30 -3.42
CA ASN A 458 3.90 -8.69 -2.39
C ASN A 458 4.26 -10.04 -1.75
N SER A 459 5.45 -10.56 -2.09
CA SER A 459 5.89 -11.86 -1.63
C SER A 459 6.04 -11.89 -0.12
N MET A 460 5.58 -12.99 0.48
CA MET A 460 5.84 -13.37 1.88
C MET A 460 7.28 -13.91 2.09
N ARG A 461 8.08 -13.96 1.03
CA ARG A 461 9.52 -14.27 1.06
C ARG A 461 10.34 -12.98 1.06
N ARG A 462 11.59 -13.08 1.50
CA ARG A 462 12.59 -12.02 1.35
C ARG A 462 12.65 -11.51 -0.10
N ARG A 463 12.93 -10.22 -0.27
CA ARG A 463 13.04 -9.53 -1.57
C ARG A 463 14.47 -9.05 -1.75
N CYS A 464 15.10 -9.43 -2.85
CA CYS A 464 16.53 -9.23 -3.06
C CYS A 464 16.83 -8.79 -4.49
N ILE A 465 17.81 -7.90 -4.64
CA ILE A 465 18.44 -7.56 -5.93
C ILE A 465 19.95 -7.72 -5.74
N ASP A 466 20.61 -8.41 -6.67
CA ASP A 466 22.07 -8.65 -6.65
C ASP A 466 22.62 -9.08 -5.27
N GLY A 467 21.91 -10.03 -4.67
CA GLY A 467 22.27 -10.67 -3.40
C GLY A 467 22.15 -9.78 -2.17
N LYS A 468 21.50 -8.62 -2.27
CA LYS A 468 21.22 -7.73 -1.14
C LYS A 468 19.72 -7.46 -1.01
N PRO A 469 19.23 -7.21 0.21
CA PRO A 469 17.88 -6.70 0.43
C PRO A 469 17.63 -5.41 -0.34
N VAL A 470 16.40 -5.20 -0.86
CA VAL A 470 16.07 -4.03 -1.70
C VAL A 470 16.25 -2.71 -0.93
N ASN A 471 15.80 -2.65 0.31
CA ASN A 471 16.02 -1.52 1.22
C ASN A 471 17.50 -1.12 1.40
N GLU A 472 18.46 -2.06 1.30
CA GLU A 472 19.88 -1.71 1.41
C GLU A 472 20.37 -0.90 0.20
N HIS A 473 19.88 -1.20 -1.01
CA HIS A 473 20.17 -0.40 -2.20
C HIS A 473 19.57 1.00 -2.07
N LEU A 474 18.32 1.08 -1.59
CA LEU A 474 17.62 2.33 -1.34
C LEU A 474 18.37 3.20 -0.31
N PHE A 475 18.78 2.62 0.82
CA PHE A 475 19.55 3.35 1.83
C PHE A 475 20.95 3.73 1.36
N GLY A 476 21.57 2.92 0.50
CA GLY A 476 22.82 3.27 -0.17
C GLY A 476 22.67 4.53 -1.02
N TYR A 477 21.62 4.59 -1.85
CA TYR A 477 21.28 5.76 -2.65
C TYR A 477 21.03 7.01 -1.77
N LEU A 478 20.23 6.85 -0.71
CA LEU A 478 19.92 7.94 0.22
C LEU A 478 21.18 8.53 0.88
N LYS A 479 22.12 7.69 1.32
CA LYS A 479 23.40 8.14 1.89
C LYS A 479 24.22 8.93 0.88
N GLN A 480 24.26 8.49 -0.38
CA GLN A 480 24.96 9.20 -1.44
C GLN A 480 24.30 10.55 -1.74
N PHE A 481 22.96 10.61 -1.83
CA PHE A 481 22.23 11.86 -1.95
C PHE A 481 22.55 12.83 -0.81
N TRP A 482 22.58 12.34 0.43
CA TRP A 482 22.92 13.16 1.59
C TRP A 482 24.33 13.75 1.48
N ASN A 483 25.30 12.96 1.02
CA ASN A 483 26.69 13.38 0.83
C ASN A 483 26.85 14.35 -0.35
N ASN A 484 26.21 14.07 -1.49
CA ASN A 484 26.30 14.89 -2.70
C ASN A 484 25.69 16.30 -2.51
N TYR A 485 24.69 16.41 -1.64
CA TYR A 485 24.04 17.67 -1.29
C TYR A 485 24.36 18.15 0.13
N LYS A 486 25.50 17.73 0.71
CA LYS A 486 25.87 17.98 2.12
C LYS A 486 25.64 19.43 2.56
N GLU A 487 26.07 20.39 1.76
CA GLU A 487 26.03 21.84 2.05
C GLU A 487 24.63 22.49 1.90
N TYR A 488 23.64 21.75 1.41
CA TYR A 488 22.30 22.26 1.10
C TYR A 488 21.23 21.68 2.02
N GLY A 489 20.13 22.42 2.21
CA GLY A 489 18.93 21.86 2.87
C GLY A 489 18.32 20.77 1.98
N LYS A 490 17.75 19.73 2.59
CA LYS A 490 17.24 18.54 1.88
C LYS A 490 15.81 18.24 2.32
N MET A 491 14.97 17.81 1.39
CA MET A 491 13.71 17.14 1.69
C MET A 491 13.68 15.79 0.97
N VAL A 492 13.43 14.73 1.72
CA VAL A 492 13.31 13.38 1.19
C VAL A 492 11.99 12.77 1.64
N LEU A 493 11.25 12.21 0.69
CA LEU A 493 10.16 11.28 0.95
C LEU A 493 10.55 9.91 0.40
N SER A 494 10.44 8.88 1.23
CA SER A 494 10.87 7.52 0.91
C SER A 494 9.83 6.48 1.33
N PRO A 495 8.86 6.17 0.46
CA PRO A 495 7.96 5.04 0.63
C PRO A 495 8.70 3.69 0.56
N LEU A 496 8.28 2.73 1.38
CA LEU A 496 8.90 1.40 1.55
C LEU A 496 7.82 0.30 1.53
N GLN A 497 8.11 -0.85 0.91
CA GLN A 497 7.12 -1.90 0.60
C GLN A 497 7.19 -3.13 1.53
N GLU A 498 8.19 -3.24 2.41
CA GLU A 498 8.55 -4.48 3.12
C GLU A 498 7.43 -5.09 3.97
N ALA A 499 6.48 -4.29 4.46
CA ALA A 499 5.33 -4.78 5.22
C ALA A 499 4.13 -5.19 4.36
N HIS A 500 4.10 -4.83 3.07
CA HIS A 500 2.98 -5.11 2.16
C HIS A 500 3.00 -6.57 1.70
N GLU A 501 2.58 -7.46 2.62
CA GLU A 501 2.44 -8.90 2.42
C GLU A 501 1.56 -9.55 3.51
N ALA A 502 1.07 -10.76 3.27
CA ALA A 502 0.04 -11.39 4.10
C ALA A 502 0.55 -12.06 5.40
N SER A 503 1.85 -12.38 5.51
CA SER A 503 2.40 -13.13 6.65
C SER A 503 2.75 -12.27 7.85
N MET A 504 2.94 -10.95 7.67
CA MET A 504 3.40 -10.00 8.69
C MET A 504 4.83 -10.26 9.21
N GLU A 505 5.66 -10.95 8.43
CA GLU A 505 6.99 -11.41 8.82
C GLU A 505 8.12 -10.81 7.97
N VAL A 506 7.83 -10.38 6.73
CA VAL A 506 8.88 -9.86 5.82
C VAL A 506 9.44 -8.53 6.30
N ILE A 507 8.63 -7.72 6.98
CA ILE A 507 9.06 -6.44 7.56
C ILE A 507 10.27 -6.56 8.49
N ALA A 508 10.51 -7.72 9.11
CA ALA A 508 11.70 -7.94 9.93
C ALA A 508 13.02 -7.85 9.13
N THR A 509 12.97 -7.97 7.80
CA THR A 509 14.13 -7.76 6.92
C THR A 509 14.55 -6.28 6.82
N LEU A 510 13.64 -5.34 7.13
CA LEU A 510 13.92 -3.91 7.17
C LEU A 510 14.74 -3.50 8.41
N ASP A 511 14.54 -4.20 9.53
CA ASP A 511 15.04 -3.79 10.85
C ASP A 511 16.57 -3.59 10.92
N PRO A 512 17.44 -4.50 10.41
CA PRO A 512 18.89 -4.28 10.43
C PRO A 512 19.31 -3.08 9.58
N GLY A 513 18.69 -2.91 8.41
CA GLY A 513 19.01 -1.83 7.49
C GLY A 513 18.62 -0.45 8.04
N LEU A 514 17.42 -0.33 8.60
CA LEU A 514 16.90 0.93 9.14
C LEU A 514 17.65 1.36 10.41
N SER A 515 17.92 0.42 11.33
CA SER A 515 18.80 0.64 12.47
C SER A 515 20.19 1.14 12.05
N SER A 516 20.82 0.48 11.07
CA SER A 516 22.16 0.86 10.56
C SER A 516 22.16 2.21 9.84
N LEU A 517 21.04 2.60 9.22
CA LEU A 517 20.88 3.94 8.65
C LEU A 517 20.77 5.00 9.74
N LEU A 518 19.99 4.77 10.80
CA LEU A 518 19.92 5.67 11.96
C LEU A 518 21.27 5.80 12.66
N ASP A 519 22.02 4.69 12.78
CA ASP A 519 23.40 4.69 13.29
C ASP A 519 24.30 5.57 12.42
N TRP A 520 24.21 5.45 11.10
CA TRP A 520 24.99 6.27 10.18
C TRP A 520 24.63 7.76 10.30
N PHE A 521 23.35 8.11 10.38
CA PHE A 521 22.90 9.49 10.58
C PHE A 521 23.45 10.08 11.88
N TYR A 522 23.43 9.30 12.96
CA TYR A 522 23.99 9.69 14.25
C TYR A 522 25.51 9.87 14.19
N SER A 523 26.24 8.84 13.73
CA SER A 523 27.71 8.82 13.77
C SER A 523 28.37 9.82 12.84
N THR A 524 27.68 10.23 11.77
CA THR A 524 28.18 11.24 10.82
C THR A 524 27.76 12.67 11.18
N GLY A 525 26.97 12.85 12.25
CA GLY A 525 26.41 14.15 12.64
C GLY A 525 25.28 14.65 11.73
N ASN A 526 24.90 13.90 10.69
CA ASN A 526 23.82 14.26 9.76
C ASN A 526 22.44 14.29 10.42
N LEU A 527 22.26 13.64 11.57
CA LEU A 527 21.00 13.74 12.32
C LEU A 527 20.85 15.11 13.00
N ASN A 528 21.94 15.80 13.33
CA ASN A 528 21.92 17.06 14.08
C ASN A 528 21.27 18.22 13.30
N ASN A 529 21.09 18.09 11.99
CA ASN A 529 20.39 19.05 11.15
C ASN A 529 19.21 18.41 10.40
N THR A 530 18.57 17.38 10.97
CA THR A 530 17.51 16.63 10.28
C THR A 530 16.32 16.40 11.19
N VAL A 531 15.12 16.79 10.73
CA VAL A 531 13.86 16.25 11.26
C VAL A 531 13.58 14.96 10.52
N LEU A 532 13.48 13.86 11.25
CA LEU A 532 13.17 12.54 10.71
C LEU A 532 11.76 12.12 11.16
N ILE A 533 10.90 11.81 10.19
CA ILE A 533 9.57 11.25 10.40
C ILE A 533 9.57 9.81 9.86
N ILE A 534 9.21 8.83 10.69
CA ILE A 534 8.96 7.45 10.28
C ILE A 534 7.48 7.20 10.51
N THR A 535 6.73 6.92 9.45
CA THR A 535 5.29 6.75 9.53
C THR A 535 4.80 5.67 8.57
N SER A 536 3.52 5.34 8.66
CA SER A 536 2.85 4.39 7.77
C SER A 536 1.48 4.92 7.42
N ASP A 537 0.97 4.53 6.26
CA ASP A 537 -0.32 4.98 5.73
C ASP A 537 -1.51 4.27 6.38
N HIS A 538 -1.37 2.96 6.62
CA HIS A 538 -2.30 2.10 7.35
C HIS A 538 -1.56 0.85 7.86
N GLY A 539 -2.21 0.04 8.71
CA GLY A 539 -1.71 -1.29 9.06
C GLY A 539 -2.06 -2.36 8.03
N SER A 540 -1.73 -3.62 8.32
CA SER A 540 -1.98 -4.73 7.39
C SER A 540 -3.48 -5.06 7.27
N HIS A 541 -4.01 -5.02 6.05
CA HIS A 541 -5.35 -5.52 5.70
C HIS A 541 -5.32 -6.88 4.96
N MET A 542 -4.14 -7.43 4.69
CA MET A 542 -3.96 -8.65 3.87
C MET A 542 -3.69 -9.90 4.71
N SER A 543 -3.48 -9.76 6.02
CA SER A 543 -3.03 -10.86 6.87
C SER A 543 -4.16 -11.67 7.49
N LEU A 544 -3.86 -12.92 7.84
CA LEU A 544 -4.77 -13.76 8.62
C LEU A 544 -5.14 -13.10 9.96
N TYR A 545 -4.23 -12.30 10.51
CA TYR A 545 -4.47 -11.54 11.73
C TYR A 545 -5.56 -10.48 11.54
N TYR A 546 -5.56 -9.76 10.42
CA TYR A 546 -6.64 -8.85 10.05
C TYR A 546 -7.96 -9.59 9.79
N THR A 547 -7.92 -10.67 9.00
CA THR A 547 -9.13 -11.42 8.60
C THR A 547 -9.84 -12.03 9.82
N PHE A 548 -9.09 -12.67 10.70
CA PHE A 548 -9.63 -13.53 11.77
C PHE A 548 -9.58 -12.93 13.18
N SER A 549 -9.23 -11.64 13.34
CA SER A 549 -9.24 -11.02 14.66
C SER A 549 -9.69 -9.56 14.67
N GLN A 550 -10.34 -9.16 15.76
CA GLN A 550 -10.69 -7.76 16.01
C GLN A 550 -9.43 -6.92 16.29
N ALA A 551 -8.45 -7.49 17.01
CA ALA A 551 -7.17 -6.85 17.26
C ALA A 551 -6.42 -6.48 15.96
N GLY A 552 -6.42 -7.36 14.96
CA GLY A 552 -5.85 -7.08 13.64
C GLY A 552 -6.58 -5.98 12.88
N ARG A 553 -7.91 -5.89 12.98
CA ARG A 553 -8.72 -4.80 12.39
C ARG A 553 -8.49 -3.46 13.08
N ILE A 554 -8.25 -3.45 14.39
CA ILE A 554 -7.84 -2.24 15.12
C ILE A 554 -6.43 -1.83 14.68
N GLU A 555 -5.49 -2.77 14.59
CA GLU A 555 -4.13 -2.48 14.13
C GLU A 555 -4.08 -1.94 12.69
N HIS A 556 -4.94 -2.44 11.79
CA HIS A 556 -5.09 -1.88 10.44
C HIS A 556 -5.41 -0.38 10.47
N LYS A 557 -6.26 0.05 11.40
CA LYS A 557 -6.67 1.45 11.56
C LYS A 557 -5.68 2.30 12.36
N MET A 558 -4.59 1.72 12.85
CA MET A 558 -3.60 2.34 13.74
C MET A 558 -2.17 2.23 13.19
N PRO A 559 -1.83 2.97 12.11
CA PRO A 559 -0.45 3.08 11.64
C PRO A 559 0.46 3.75 12.68
N GLU A 560 1.78 3.61 12.51
CA GLU A 560 2.75 4.34 13.33
C GLU A 560 3.03 5.75 12.83
N ILE A 561 3.46 6.60 13.77
CA ILE A 561 4.25 7.79 13.47
C ILE A 561 5.23 8.09 14.60
N PHE A 562 6.49 8.23 14.21
CA PHE A 562 7.61 8.65 15.04
C PHE A 562 8.22 9.91 14.45
N MET A 563 8.57 10.88 15.30
CA MET A 563 9.24 12.10 14.89
C MET A 563 10.48 12.33 15.74
N ILE A 564 11.63 12.50 15.09
CA ILE A 564 12.93 12.71 15.74
C ILE A 564 13.42 14.10 15.38
N PHE A 565 13.75 14.87 16.40
CA PHE A 565 14.26 16.24 16.26
C PHE A 565 15.62 16.38 16.96
N PRO A 566 16.55 17.19 16.40
CA PRO A 566 17.72 17.64 17.15
C PRO A 566 17.27 18.45 18.37
N LYS A 567 17.88 18.23 19.53
CA LYS A 567 17.44 18.87 20.76
C LYS A 567 17.61 20.39 20.75
N TRP A 568 18.68 20.90 20.12
CA TRP A 568 18.86 22.35 19.99
C TRP A 568 17.69 23.01 19.23
N PHE A 569 17.05 22.29 18.30
CA PHE A 569 15.95 22.81 17.50
C PHE A 569 14.66 22.90 18.32
N THR A 570 14.37 21.89 19.13
CA THR A 570 13.22 21.90 20.05
C THR A 570 13.42 22.85 21.23
N GLU A 571 14.66 23.10 21.65
CA GLU A 571 15.00 24.15 22.64
C GLU A 571 14.85 25.56 22.06
N LYS A 572 15.20 25.75 20.77
CA LYS A 572 14.96 27.01 20.05
C LYS A 572 13.48 27.29 19.83
N TYR A 573 12.69 26.25 19.60
CA TYR A 573 11.23 26.33 19.40
C TYR A 573 10.46 25.52 20.46
N PRO A 574 10.39 25.99 21.72
CA PRO A 574 9.79 25.20 22.81
C PRO A 574 8.33 24.77 22.56
N HIS A 575 7.56 25.58 21.83
CA HIS A 575 6.18 25.27 21.46
C HIS A 575 6.06 23.99 20.60
N ILE A 576 7.07 23.66 19.80
CA ILE A 576 7.09 22.41 19.01
C ILE A 576 7.13 21.21 19.96
N LYS A 577 8.07 21.23 20.91
CA LYS A 577 8.21 20.16 21.91
C LYS A 577 6.96 20.05 22.77
N GLN A 578 6.46 21.17 23.26
CA GLN A 578 5.25 21.21 24.08
C GLN A 578 4.05 20.65 23.31
N GLY A 579 3.80 21.12 22.08
CA GLY A 579 2.69 20.64 21.26
C GLY A 579 2.77 19.14 20.98
N LEU A 580 3.95 18.61 20.61
CA LEU A 580 4.12 17.17 20.38
C LEU A 580 3.89 16.34 21.64
N LEU A 581 4.35 16.81 22.82
CA LEU A 581 4.10 16.12 24.09
C LEU A 581 2.62 16.13 24.47
N GLU A 582 1.96 17.28 24.32
CA GLU A 582 0.53 17.42 24.62
C GLU A 582 -0.34 16.59 23.67
N ASN A 583 0.06 16.47 22.40
CA ASN A 583 -0.69 15.75 21.36
C ASN A 583 -0.38 14.26 21.26
N LYS A 584 0.60 13.76 22.02
CA LYS A 584 1.02 12.35 22.01
C LYS A 584 -0.16 11.36 22.04
N GLN A 585 -1.16 11.65 22.88
CA GLN A 585 -2.33 10.80 23.10
C GLN A 585 -3.58 11.28 22.36
N ARG A 586 -3.56 12.44 21.69
CA ARG A 586 -4.74 12.95 21.00
C ARG A 586 -4.91 12.25 19.66
N LEU A 587 -6.16 12.02 19.28
CA LEU A 587 -6.50 11.45 17.98
C LEU A 587 -6.02 12.39 16.86
N MET A 588 -5.32 11.84 15.87
CA MET A 588 -4.84 12.57 14.71
C MET A 588 -4.95 11.71 13.44
N SER A 589 -4.84 12.35 12.28
CA SER A 589 -4.70 11.69 10.98
C SER A 589 -3.55 12.29 10.18
N HIS A 590 -3.27 11.77 8.99
CA HIS A 590 -2.22 12.33 8.14
C HIS A 590 -2.47 13.75 7.65
N TYR A 591 -3.70 14.29 7.78
CA TYR A 591 -3.91 15.72 7.60
C TYR A 591 -3.13 16.53 8.64
N ASP A 592 -3.10 16.08 9.89
CA ASP A 592 -2.31 16.72 10.94
C ASP A 592 -0.80 16.62 10.66
N THR A 593 -0.35 15.47 10.16
CA THR A 593 1.04 15.29 9.73
C THR A 593 1.40 16.28 8.62
N HIS A 594 0.54 16.43 7.60
CA HIS A 594 0.72 17.39 6.52
C HIS A 594 0.87 18.83 7.06
N TRP A 595 -0.04 19.26 7.93
CA TRP A 595 0.00 20.60 8.51
C TRP A 595 1.19 20.83 9.45
N THR A 596 1.65 19.77 10.12
CA THR A 596 2.88 19.81 10.93
C THR A 596 4.10 20.06 10.04
N ILE A 597 4.20 19.36 8.90
CA ILE A 597 5.27 19.57 7.91
C ILE A 597 5.19 20.98 7.30
N ARG A 598 3.98 21.47 6.98
CA ARG A 598 3.76 22.85 6.53
C ARG A 598 4.23 23.87 7.55
N SER A 599 3.99 23.63 8.84
CA SER A 599 4.49 24.50 9.91
C SER A 599 6.01 24.53 9.96
N LEU A 600 6.67 23.38 9.80
CA LEU A 600 8.14 23.33 9.71
C LEU A 600 8.65 24.12 8.51
N ALA A 601 8.03 23.97 7.34
CA ALA A 601 8.41 24.68 6.12
C ALA A 601 8.33 26.22 6.25
N LYS A 602 7.58 26.76 7.23
CA LYS A 602 7.54 28.21 7.49
C LYS A 602 8.76 28.73 8.23
N LEU A 603 9.56 27.86 8.85
CA LEU A 603 10.68 28.26 9.69
C LEU A 603 11.90 28.65 8.85
N PRO A 604 12.73 29.62 9.30
CA PRO A 604 13.90 30.07 8.56
C PRO A 604 14.92 28.98 8.25
N GLU A 605 15.05 27.97 9.11
CA GLU A 605 15.95 26.82 8.94
C GLU A 605 15.58 25.96 7.72
N PHE A 606 14.31 25.99 7.31
CA PHE A 606 13.81 25.35 6.08
C PHE A 606 13.69 26.33 4.91
N ARG A 607 14.25 27.56 5.05
CA ARG A 607 14.14 28.68 4.10
C ARG A 607 12.71 29.20 3.89
N GLY A 608 11.85 29.05 4.90
CA GLY A 608 10.59 29.77 4.95
C GLY A 608 10.80 31.27 5.16
N SER A 609 9.97 32.11 4.53
CA SER A 609 9.82 33.53 4.89
C SER A 609 8.37 33.81 5.27
N GLN A 610 8.15 34.77 6.19
CA GLN A 610 6.80 35.25 6.51
C GLN A 610 6.12 35.92 5.30
N SER A 611 6.88 36.54 4.40
CA SER A 611 6.36 37.29 3.25
C SER A 611 5.96 36.42 2.05
N ASN A 612 6.59 35.26 1.85
CA ASN A 612 6.42 34.48 0.62
C ASN A 612 5.16 33.62 0.59
N TYR A 613 4.42 33.54 1.70
CA TYR A 613 3.24 32.68 1.77
C TYR A 613 1.92 33.45 1.76
N ASP A 614 1.87 34.70 2.26
CA ASP A 614 0.64 35.49 2.27
C ASP A 614 0.31 36.13 0.91
N GLU A 615 1.30 36.49 0.09
CA GLU A 615 1.03 37.11 -1.23
C GLU A 615 0.48 36.13 -2.28
N ASN A 616 0.43 34.83 -1.99
CA ASN A 616 -0.16 33.84 -2.89
C ASN A 616 -1.02 32.78 -2.18
N LEU A 617 -1.41 33.00 -0.92
CA LEU A 617 -2.63 32.37 -0.40
C LEU A 617 -3.86 32.85 -1.18
N ASN A 618 -3.78 34.04 -1.79
CA ASN A 618 -4.72 34.55 -2.80
C ASN A 618 -4.42 34.13 -4.24
N SER A 619 -3.41 33.29 -4.51
CA SER A 619 -3.35 32.49 -5.77
C SER A 619 -4.31 31.31 -5.72
N HIS A 620 -5.51 31.58 -5.21
CA HIS A 620 -6.67 31.08 -5.90
C HIS A 620 -6.58 31.70 -7.29
N THR A 621 -6.34 30.91 -8.32
CA THR A 621 -6.92 31.25 -9.61
C THR A 621 -8.41 31.44 -9.31
N SER A 622 -8.86 32.70 -9.17
CA SER A 622 -10.28 33.00 -9.24
C SER A 622 -10.67 32.56 -10.64
N LEU A 623 -11.37 31.45 -10.75
CA LEU A 623 -11.69 30.87 -12.05
C LEU A 623 -12.71 31.71 -12.84
N TRP A 624 -12.95 32.97 -12.46
CA TRP A 624 -14.14 33.76 -12.83
C TRP A 624 -13.88 35.25 -13.12
N ASP A 625 -12.64 35.66 -13.43
CA ASP A 625 -12.38 36.94 -14.10
C ASP A 625 -12.47 36.75 -15.63
N CYS A 626 -13.64 37.09 -16.20
CA CYS A 626 -13.94 36.87 -17.62
C CYS A 626 -13.09 37.72 -18.58
N GLN A 627 -12.55 38.86 -18.14
CA GLN A 627 -11.70 39.70 -18.98
C GLN A 627 -10.25 39.21 -18.97
N ALA A 628 -9.78 38.67 -17.84
CA ALA A 628 -8.41 38.15 -17.72
C ALA A 628 -8.22 36.73 -18.30
N ASN A 629 -9.30 35.94 -18.42
CA ASN A 629 -9.26 34.51 -18.83
C ASN A 629 -9.90 34.21 -20.21
N GLU A 630 -10.23 35.24 -21.00
CA GLU A 630 -10.78 35.12 -22.36
C GLU A 630 -9.91 34.21 -23.27
N LYS A 631 -8.59 34.27 -23.07
CA LYS A 631 -7.62 33.43 -23.76
C LYS A 631 -7.76 31.95 -23.38
N TYR A 632 -7.94 31.62 -22.09
CA TYR A 632 -8.11 30.23 -21.64
C TYR A 632 -9.42 29.60 -22.12
N MET A 633 -10.51 30.37 -22.20
CA MET A 633 -11.77 29.87 -22.77
C MET A 633 -11.68 29.63 -24.27
N LYS A 634 -10.86 30.41 -24.99
CA LYS A 634 -10.52 30.20 -26.40
C LYS A 634 -9.53 29.04 -26.60
N ASP A 635 -8.60 28.85 -25.67
CA ASP A 635 -7.61 27.78 -25.67
C ASP A 635 -8.28 26.41 -25.39
N ILE A 636 -9.22 26.32 -24.44
CA ILE A 636 -10.00 25.08 -24.15
C ILE A 636 -10.79 24.62 -25.39
N TRP A 637 -11.37 25.57 -26.13
CA TRP A 637 -12.04 25.30 -27.40
C TRP A 637 -11.07 24.87 -28.51
N TYR A 638 -9.86 25.45 -28.52
CA TYR A 638 -8.77 25.08 -29.44
C TYR A 638 -8.20 23.67 -29.14
N PHE A 639 -8.33 23.17 -27.91
CA PHE A 639 -7.88 21.83 -27.50
C PHE A 639 -8.96 20.72 -27.64
N ARG A 640 -10.15 21.02 -28.19
CA ARG A 640 -11.24 20.09 -28.56
C ARG A 640 -10.80 18.83 -29.34
N GLU A 641 -9.70 18.90 -30.08
CA GLU A 641 -9.19 17.76 -30.87
C GLU A 641 -7.96 17.10 -30.27
N LYS A 642 -7.61 17.45 -29.03
CA LYS A 642 -6.52 16.79 -28.31
C LYS A 642 -7.03 16.35 -26.96
N GLU A 643 -7.18 15.03 -26.86
CA GLU A 643 -7.41 14.29 -25.62
C GLU A 643 -6.63 14.93 -24.48
N PHE A 644 -7.34 15.37 -23.44
CA PHE A 644 -7.24 14.77 -22.12
C PHE A 644 -8.05 15.62 -21.12
N TYR A 645 -9.09 14.98 -20.59
CA TYR A 645 -9.34 14.86 -19.17
C TYR A 645 -9.28 16.11 -18.29
N ASN A 646 -10.51 16.49 -17.95
CA ASN A 646 -11.07 16.41 -16.60
C ASN A 646 -11.03 17.66 -15.72
N ALA A 647 -12.21 17.80 -15.11
CA ALA A 647 -12.56 18.43 -13.85
C ALA A 647 -12.02 19.83 -13.67
N ASP A 648 -12.91 20.81 -13.53
CA ASP A 648 -12.83 21.84 -12.50
C ASP A 648 -13.91 22.91 -12.66
N GLY A 649 -15.11 22.62 -12.14
CA GLY A 649 -16.35 23.41 -12.27
C GLY A 649 -17.02 23.94 -10.98
N TRP A 650 -16.42 23.74 -9.79
CA TRP A 650 -16.48 24.68 -8.65
C TRP A 650 -17.82 24.94 -7.89
N ASP A 651 -18.22 24.07 -6.96
CA ASP A 651 -19.20 24.43 -5.91
C ASP A 651 -18.58 25.45 -4.93
N ASN A 652 -18.74 26.75 -5.18
CA ASN A 652 -19.82 27.61 -4.71
C ASN A 652 -21.08 27.67 -5.60
N PHE A 653 -21.17 26.89 -6.68
CA PHE A 653 -22.36 26.68 -7.52
C PHE A 653 -23.64 26.40 -6.75
N ASP A 654 -23.67 25.90 -5.50
CA ASP A 654 -24.95 25.77 -4.77
C ASP A 654 -25.49 27.11 -4.23
N ASN A 655 -24.60 28.02 -3.80
CA ASN A 655 -24.95 29.38 -3.31
C ASN A 655 -24.84 30.46 -4.39
N GLN A 656 -24.05 30.15 -5.42
CA GLN A 656 -24.02 30.82 -6.69
C GLN A 656 -25.09 30.25 -7.61
N LEU A 657 -25.75 29.12 -7.33
CA LEU A 657 -26.79 28.54 -8.20
C LEU A 657 -27.82 29.61 -8.47
N PRO A 658 -28.39 30.26 -7.44
CA PRO A 658 -29.39 31.28 -7.66
C PRO A 658 -28.79 32.52 -8.31
N ASN A 659 -27.54 32.89 -8.02
CA ASN A 659 -26.86 34.07 -8.59
C ASN A 659 -26.32 33.87 -10.02
N VAL A 660 -25.98 32.63 -10.40
CA VAL A 660 -25.50 32.16 -11.70
C VAL A 660 -26.69 31.89 -12.58
N PHE A 661 -27.77 31.28 -12.08
CA PHE A 661 -29.06 31.26 -12.76
C PHE A 661 -29.62 32.68 -12.93
N THR A 662 -29.54 33.56 -11.93
CA THR A 662 -30.00 34.97 -12.06
C THR A 662 -29.11 35.77 -13.02
N LYS A 663 -27.78 35.55 -13.04
CA LYS A 663 -26.87 36.23 -13.99
C LYS A 663 -26.86 35.63 -15.40
N LEU A 664 -27.06 34.31 -15.56
CA LEU A 664 -27.35 33.68 -16.86
C LEU A 664 -28.66 34.23 -17.40
N ARG A 665 -29.71 34.29 -16.58
CA ARG A 665 -31.02 34.84 -16.95
C ARG A 665 -30.93 36.32 -17.30
N TYR A 666 -30.17 37.12 -16.55
CA TYR A 666 -29.85 38.50 -16.92
C TYR A 666 -29.09 38.60 -18.24
N CYS A 667 -28.08 37.76 -18.50
CA CYS A 667 -27.36 37.72 -19.77
C CYS A 667 -28.21 37.19 -20.95
N ILE A 668 -29.18 36.32 -20.69
CA ILE A 668 -30.15 35.81 -21.69
C ILE A 668 -31.19 36.91 -22.01
N ASP A 669 -31.82 37.50 -20.99
CA ASP A 669 -32.77 38.64 -21.11
C ASP A 669 -32.12 39.88 -21.74
N THR A 670 -30.85 40.16 -21.43
CA THR A 670 -30.14 41.39 -21.87
C THR A 670 -29.92 41.42 -23.38
N TYR A 671 -29.79 40.27 -24.02
CA TYR A 671 -29.43 40.23 -25.43
C TYR A 671 -30.66 39.89 -26.33
N GLU A 672 -31.81 39.60 -25.75
CA GLU A 672 -32.94 38.82 -26.30
C GLU A 672 -33.80 39.39 -27.46
N LYS A 673 -33.36 40.37 -28.26
CA LYS A 673 -34.13 40.83 -29.46
C LYS A 673 -33.20 41.34 -30.59
N PRO A 674 -33.54 41.27 -31.92
CA PRO A 674 -34.83 40.91 -32.58
C PRO A 674 -34.74 39.89 -33.77
N GLU A 675 -35.90 39.38 -34.21
CA GLU A 675 -36.26 38.16 -35.01
C GLU A 675 -35.78 37.98 -36.49
N PRO A 676 -35.79 36.73 -37.01
CA PRO A 676 -36.13 36.37 -38.40
C PRO A 676 -37.27 35.31 -38.56
N ASP A 677 -37.73 35.13 -39.80
CA ASP A 677 -39.10 34.76 -40.23
C ASP A 677 -39.59 33.28 -40.15
N GLU A 678 -38.84 32.33 -39.56
CA GLU A 678 -39.41 31.02 -39.16
C GLU A 678 -38.82 30.53 -37.83
N ASP A 679 -39.72 30.05 -36.97
CA ASP A 679 -39.56 29.87 -35.52
C ASP A 679 -38.88 28.54 -35.14
N PRO A 680 -37.61 28.53 -34.70
CA PRO A 680 -36.92 27.32 -34.24
C PRO A 680 -37.40 26.83 -32.86
N MET A 681 -38.38 27.50 -32.23
CA MET A 681 -38.86 27.23 -30.87
C MET A 681 -39.97 26.19 -30.80
N LYS A 682 -40.44 25.64 -31.92
CA LYS A 682 -41.46 24.57 -31.89
C LYS A 682 -40.83 23.22 -32.16
N HIS A 683 -40.17 22.68 -31.13
CA HIS A 683 -39.82 21.27 -31.11
C HIS A 683 -40.80 20.48 -30.23
N GLU A 684 -41.35 19.42 -30.81
CA GLU A 684 -42.27 18.50 -30.15
C GLU A 684 -41.50 17.21 -29.88
N LEU A 685 -41.21 16.93 -28.61
CA LEU A 685 -40.52 15.72 -28.19
C LEU A 685 -41.41 14.52 -28.48
N PRO A 686 -41.03 13.55 -29.33
CA PRO A 686 -41.91 12.45 -29.68
C PRO A 686 -42.16 11.52 -28.48
N ALA A 687 -43.30 10.82 -28.48
CA ALA A 687 -43.85 10.11 -27.32
C ALA A 687 -42.95 9.00 -26.76
N ASP A 688 -42.06 8.45 -27.59
CA ASP A 688 -41.08 7.43 -27.20
C ASP A 688 -39.99 8.00 -26.29
N LYS A 689 -39.63 9.28 -26.47
CA LYS A 689 -38.64 9.97 -25.64
C LYS A 689 -39.24 10.67 -24.43
N SER A 690 -40.49 11.13 -24.50
CA SER A 690 -41.20 11.72 -23.34
C SER A 690 -41.55 10.67 -22.26
N ARG A 691 -41.64 9.38 -22.63
CA ARG A 691 -41.91 8.28 -21.70
C ARG A 691 -40.83 8.06 -20.66
N PHE A 692 -39.56 8.31 -21.01
CA PHE A 692 -38.46 8.23 -20.05
C PHE A 692 -38.58 9.28 -18.93
N LEU A 693 -39.30 10.37 -19.22
CA LEU A 693 -39.62 11.45 -18.28
C LEU A 693 -40.99 11.27 -17.60
N GLY A 694 -41.65 10.12 -17.79
CA GLY A 694 -42.94 9.80 -17.15
C GLY A 694 -44.17 10.37 -17.85
N PHE A 695 -44.05 10.89 -19.08
CA PHE A 695 -45.18 11.43 -19.84
C PHE A 695 -45.48 10.59 -21.09
N ASP A 696 -46.71 10.10 -21.20
CA ASP A 696 -47.13 9.20 -22.28
C ASP A 696 -47.48 9.88 -23.62
N LYS A 697 -47.27 11.20 -23.72
CA LYS A 697 -47.57 11.98 -24.92
C LYS A 697 -46.46 12.98 -25.24
N PRO A 698 -46.32 13.38 -26.52
CA PRO A 698 -45.35 14.38 -26.94
C PRO A 698 -45.52 15.70 -26.18
N ILE A 699 -44.40 16.33 -25.82
CA ILE A 699 -44.40 17.61 -25.09
C ILE A 699 -43.77 18.68 -25.98
N LYS A 700 -44.41 19.84 -26.08
CA LYS A 700 -43.89 21.04 -26.76
C LYS A 700 -43.22 21.97 -25.76
N LEU A 701 -42.06 22.48 -26.12
CA LEU A 701 -41.27 23.41 -25.30
C LEU A 701 -41.09 24.73 -26.05
N ASN A 702 -41.63 25.83 -25.52
CA ASN A 702 -41.49 27.18 -26.06
C ASN A 702 -40.36 27.91 -25.31
N LEU A 703 -39.42 28.52 -26.05
CA LEU A 703 -38.19 29.12 -25.49
C LEU A 703 -37.90 30.52 -26.05
N GLU A 704 -38.96 31.29 -26.36
CA GLU A 704 -39.11 32.42 -27.34
C GLU A 704 -38.18 33.64 -27.24
N ASN A 705 -37.04 33.52 -26.58
CA ASN A 705 -36.39 34.63 -25.95
C ASN A 705 -34.87 34.31 -25.92
N VAL A 706 -34.17 34.38 -27.07
CA VAL A 706 -32.69 34.30 -27.10
C VAL A 706 -32.14 35.25 -28.21
N PRO A 707 -31.03 35.97 -27.98
CA PRO A 707 -30.41 36.94 -28.92
C PRO A 707 -29.74 36.31 -30.14
N SER A 708 -29.57 37.07 -31.23
CA SER A 708 -28.61 36.71 -32.29
C SER A 708 -27.22 37.37 -32.13
N CYS A 709 -26.17 36.55 -32.26
CA CYS A 709 -24.76 36.94 -32.21
C CYS A 709 -24.38 37.84 -33.42
N LYS A 710 -23.95 39.09 -33.17
CA LYS A 710 -23.50 40.05 -34.22
C LYS A 710 -21.99 40.01 -34.49
N SER A 711 -21.35 38.84 -34.47
CA SER A 711 -19.95 38.66 -34.86
C SER A 711 -19.83 37.68 -36.02
N LYS A 712 -19.00 38.01 -37.03
CA LYS A 712 -18.73 37.16 -38.21
C LYS A 712 -17.93 35.89 -37.90
N THR A 713 -17.70 35.54 -36.64
CA THR A 713 -16.98 34.33 -36.22
C THR A 713 -17.77 33.46 -35.24
N CYS A 714 -19.10 33.58 -35.20
CA CYS A 714 -19.95 32.61 -34.50
C CYS A 714 -20.07 31.34 -35.38
N TYR A 715 -19.19 30.35 -35.13
CA TYR A 715 -19.30 28.97 -35.63
C TYR A 715 -19.28 27.99 -34.44
N ASP A 716 -20.50 27.73 -33.96
CA ASP A 716 -21.17 26.47 -33.56
C ASP A 716 -20.51 25.46 -32.59
N VAL A 717 -20.88 25.59 -31.30
CA VAL A 717 -21.39 24.48 -30.45
C VAL A 717 -22.50 25.06 -29.56
N THR A 718 -23.65 24.39 -29.48
CA THR A 718 -24.80 24.83 -28.65
C THR A 718 -24.83 24.09 -27.32
N VAL A 719 -25.53 24.64 -26.32
CA VAL A 719 -25.74 24.00 -25.00
C VAL A 719 -26.40 22.61 -25.13
N TYR A 720 -27.17 22.37 -26.19
CA TYR A 720 -27.79 21.08 -26.47
C TYR A 720 -26.77 20.00 -26.87
N ASP A 721 -25.63 20.38 -27.44
CA ASP A 721 -24.56 19.47 -27.84
C ASP A 721 -23.76 18.98 -26.61
N VAL A 722 -23.78 19.74 -25.51
CA VAL A 722 -23.15 19.41 -24.22
C VAL A 722 -23.92 18.32 -23.45
N ILE A 723 -25.24 18.21 -23.65
CA ILE A 723 -26.11 17.29 -22.89
C ILE A 723 -26.06 15.84 -23.44
N LYS A 724 -25.62 15.61 -24.68
CA LYS A 724 -25.58 14.29 -25.32
C LYS A 724 -24.27 13.51 -25.13
N ASP A 725 -23.30 14.08 -24.44
CA ASP A 725 -21.96 13.51 -24.25
C ASP A 725 -21.86 12.63 -22.99
N TYR A 726 -21.25 11.42 -23.11
CA TYR A 726 -21.27 10.39 -22.06
C TYR A 726 -20.44 10.78 -20.83
N ASP A 727 -19.31 11.46 -21.01
CA ASP A 727 -18.47 11.90 -19.89
C ASP A 727 -19.07 13.13 -19.18
N SER A 728 -19.70 14.03 -19.94
CA SER A 728 -20.51 15.13 -19.38
C SER A 728 -21.78 14.61 -18.68
N TYR A 729 -22.35 13.49 -19.13
CA TYR A 729 -23.48 12.77 -18.52
C TYR A 729 -23.07 12.01 -17.24
N ILE A 730 -21.89 11.40 -17.20
CA ILE A 730 -21.34 10.76 -16.00
C ILE A 730 -20.97 11.82 -14.95
N TRP A 731 -20.47 12.99 -15.38
CA TRP A 731 -20.26 14.16 -14.51
C TRP A 731 -21.59 14.70 -13.93
N LEU A 732 -22.66 14.73 -14.75
CA LEU A 732 -24.02 15.09 -14.33
C LEU A 732 -24.65 14.04 -13.39
N LEU A 733 -24.36 12.74 -13.59
CA LEU A 733 -24.82 11.63 -12.74
C LEU A 733 -24.14 11.62 -11.37
N ASP A 734 -22.83 11.85 -11.31
CA ASP A 734 -22.09 11.96 -10.04
C ASP A 734 -22.56 13.17 -9.23
N ALA A 735 -22.78 14.31 -9.89
CA ALA A 735 -23.39 15.49 -9.27
C ALA A 735 -24.85 15.23 -8.83
N ALA A 736 -25.63 14.47 -9.61
CA ALA A 736 -26.98 14.05 -9.24
C ALA A 736 -26.99 13.06 -8.06
N PHE A 737 -25.99 12.18 -7.94
CA PHE A 737 -25.86 11.23 -6.82
C PHE A 737 -25.43 11.92 -5.53
N ASP A 738 -24.55 12.93 -5.62
CA ASP A 738 -24.15 13.79 -4.49
C ASP A 738 -25.30 14.74 -4.08
N LEU A 739 -26.11 15.23 -5.02
CA LEU A 739 -27.36 15.95 -4.78
C LEU A 739 -28.48 15.05 -4.27
N GLU A 740 -28.54 13.78 -4.68
CA GLU A 740 -29.47 12.78 -4.15
C GLU A 740 -29.11 12.48 -2.69
N MET A 741 -27.81 12.31 -2.38
CA MET A 741 -27.31 12.22 -1.00
C MET A 741 -27.58 13.49 -0.17
N GLN A 742 -27.57 14.69 -0.77
CA GLN A 742 -28.01 15.93 -0.10
C GLN A 742 -29.54 16.06 0.03
N SER A 743 -30.33 15.59 -0.95
CA SER A 743 -31.79 15.61 -0.91
C SER A 743 -32.37 14.64 0.14
N TRP A 744 -31.62 13.57 0.45
CA TRP A 744 -31.91 12.68 1.57
C TRP A 744 -31.69 13.38 2.92
N ILE A 745 -30.78 14.36 2.97
CA ILE A 745 -30.47 15.18 4.16
C ILE A 745 -31.50 16.30 4.35
N SER A 746 -32.10 16.84 3.28
CA SER A 746 -32.98 18.00 3.34
C SER A 746 -34.48 17.71 3.41
N SER A 747 -34.93 16.45 3.38
CA SER A 747 -36.35 16.12 3.59
C SER A 747 -36.62 15.77 5.06
N GLU A 748 -37.38 16.63 5.75
CA GLU A 748 -37.85 16.43 7.14
C GLU A 748 -38.64 15.11 7.35
N ASN A 749 -38.94 14.38 6.28
CA ASN A 749 -39.61 13.08 6.34
C ASN A 749 -38.66 11.87 6.47
N PHE A 750 -37.34 12.05 6.40
CA PHE A 750 -36.39 10.93 6.46
C PHE A 750 -36.12 10.41 7.89
N ILE A 751 -36.39 11.24 8.91
CA ILE A 751 -36.21 10.87 10.33
C ILE A 751 -37.20 9.76 10.75
N ASN A 752 -38.35 9.65 10.09
CA ASN A 752 -39.45 8.77 10.53
C ASN A 752 -39.52 7.40 9.84
N LYS A 753 -38.56 7.03 8.96
CA LYS A 753 -38.69 5.79 8.18
C LYS A 753 -37.44 4.91 8.03
N ALA A 754 -36.43 5.09 8.88
CA ALA A 754 -35.21 4.31 8.82
C ALA A 754 -35.10 3.28 9.97
N GLU A 755 -35.85 2.18 9.89
CA GLU A 755 -35.67 1.03 10.80
C GLU A 755 -34.42 0.18 10.49
N ASN A 756 -33.56 0.57 9.53
CA ASN A 756 -32.37 -0.21 9.16
C ASN A 756 -31.17 0.63 8.73
N ILE A 757 -30.83 1.67 9.50
CA ILE A 757 -29.54 2.37 9.35
C ILE A 757 -28.68 2.10 10.59
N THR A 758 -27.50 1.52 10.37
CA THR A 758 -26.50 1.24 11.41
C THR A 758 -26.00 2.53 12.06
N GLN A 759 -25.77 2.48 13.37
CA GLN A 759 -25.30 3.59 14.21
C GLN A 759 -24.07 4.34 13.64
N GLU A 760 -23.20 3.66 12.88
CA GLU A 760 -22.06 4.26 12.16
C GLU A 760 -22.47 5.34 11.15
N LYS A 761 -23.59 5.20 10.45
CA LYS A 761 -24.03 6.18 9.44
C LYS A 761 -24.61 7.46 10.07
N LEU A 762 -25.26 7.34 11.22
CA LEU A 762 -25.69 8.48 12.05
C LEU A 762 -24.46 9.21 12.62
N ALA A 763 -23.49 8.41 13.07
CA ALA A 763 -22.16 8.83 13.43
C ALA A 763 -21.25 9.05 12.21
N ASP A 764 -21.76 9.47 11.05
CA ASP A 764 -21.02 10.14 9.96
C ASP A 764 -21.64 11.53 9.69
N ILE A 765 -22.97 11.57 9.59
CA ILE A 765 -23.77 12.78 9.34
C ILE A 765 -23.53 13.88 10.40
N GLU A 766 -23.45 13.52 11.70
CA GLU A 766 -23.36 14.52 12.79
C GLU A 766 -22.08 15.40 12.82
N ALA A 767 -20.92 14.99 12.29
CA ALA A 767 -19.74 15.88 12.27
C ALA A 767 -19.25 16.28 10.88
N TRP A 768 -20.13 16.10 9.90
CA TRP A 768 -20.16 17.03 8.77
C TRP A 768 -20.67 18.42 9.18
N GLY A 769 -21.27 18.60 10.35
CA GLY A 769 -21.92 19.85 10.78
C GLY A 769 -21.11 20.81 11.69
N THR A 770 -20.08 20.38 12.42
CA THR A 770 -19.66 21.13 13.64
C THR A 770 -18.14 21.26 13.90
N LEU A 771 -17.41 22.09 13.11
CA LEU A 771 -16.12 22.78 13.42
C LEU A 771 -14.91 22.44 12.49
N HIS A 772 -14.15 23.48 12.08
CA HIS A 772 -13.19 23.50 10.95
C HIS A 772 -11.83 24.16 11.31
N ALA A 773 -10.78 23.83 10.52
CA ALA A 773 -9.55 24.61 10.32
C ALA A 773 -9.85 26.07 9.85
N PRO A 774 -8.92 27.04 9.99
CA PRO A 774 -9.16 28.41 9.51
C PRO A 774 -9.26 28.43 7.97
N GLY A 775 -10.49 28.46 7.46
CA GLY A 775 -10.82 28.51 6.03
C GLY A 775 -12.09 27.72 5.70
N THR A 776 -12.83 28.16 4.68
CA THR A 776 -13.95 27.41 4.10
C THR A 776 -13.45 26.41 3.03
N GLY A 777 -14.04 25.21 2.93
CA GLY A 777 -13.77 24.24 1.85
C GLY A 777 -12.66 23.19 2.08
N ARG A 778 -11.99 22.78 0.98
CA ARG A 778 -11.12 21.58 0.75
C ARG A 778 -9.97 21.27 1.74
N PHE A 779 -9.78 22.08 2.78
CA PHE A 779 -8.73 21.98 3.79
C PHE A 779 -9.30 21.84 5.21
N ARG A 780 -10.50 21.27 5.31
CA ARG A 780 -11.30 21.18 6.55
C ARG A 780 -10.61 20.44 7.69
N PHE A 781 -9.72 19.50 7.40
CA PHE A 781 -9.16 18.58 8.36
C PHE A 781 -7.67 18.83 8.61
N GLY A 782 -7.27 18.56 9.85
CA GLY A 782 -5.89 18.61 10.29
C GLY A 782 -5.48 19.94 10.92
N TYR A 783 -4.67 19.83 11.97
CA TYR A 783 -3.98 20.92 12.65
C TYR A 783 -2.51 20.54 12.75
N SER A 784 -1.64 21.54 12.79
CA SER A 784 -0.25 21.29 13.14
C SER A 784 -0.16 20.74 14.56
N LEU A 785 0.56 19.62 14.75
CA LEU A 785 0.76 19.01 16.08
C LEU A 785 1.52 19.92 17.04
N PHE A 786 2.10 21.04 16.57
CA PHE A 786 2.73 22.04 17.43
C PHE A 786 1.71 22.92 18.15
N ASN A 787 0.49 23.05 17.60
CA ASN A 787 -0.58 23.92 18.09
C ASN A 787 -1.93 23.19 18.23
N TYR A 788 -1.96 21.88 18.08
CA TYR A 788 -3.19 21.10 18.23
C TYR A 788 -3.54 21.00 19.73
N THR A 789 -4.72 21.49 20.12
CA THR A 789 -5.04 21.72 21.55
C THR A 789 -6.35 21.10 22.03
N SER A 790 -7.24 20.65 21.15
CA SER A 790 -8.53 20.08 21.51
C SER A 790 -8.63 18.59 21.21
N ASP A 791 -9.36 17.85 22.03
CA ASP A 791 -9.67 16.46 21.70
C ASP A 791 -10.70 16.39 20.55
N ARG A 792 -10.46 15.46 19.63
CA ARG A 792 -11.23 15.26 18.41
C ARG A 792 -11.74 13.83 18.29
N GLY A 793 -12.92 13.68 17.69
CA GLY A 793 -13.44 12.38 17.26
C GLY A 793 -13.01 12.05 15.83
N CYS A 794 -13.34 10.83 15.41
CA CYS A 794 -13.00 10.27 14.09
C CYS A 794 -13.38 11.17 12.91
N LYS A 795 -14.57 11.76 12.97
CA LYS A 795 -15.03 12.67 11.92
C LYS A 795 -14.22 13.96 11.87
N ASP A 796 -13.82 14.52 13.01
CA ASP A 796 -13.08 15.79 13.08
C ASP A 796 -11.65 15.67 12.51
N ILE A 797 -11.11 14.45 12.41
CA ILE A 797 -9.83 14.15 11.77
C ILE A 797 -10.00 13.68 10.31
N GLY A 798 -11.24 13.64 9.81
CA GLY A 798 -11.57 13.22 8.45
C GLY A 798 -11.42 11.72 8.22
N SER A 799 -11.50 10.91 9.27
CA SER A 799 -11.32 9.45 9.21
C SER A 799 -12.66 8.74 9.04
N MET A 800 -12.81 8.00 7.94
CA MET A 800 -13.95 7.08 7.73
C MET A 800 -13.72 5.73 8.40
N GLU A 801 -12.47 5.32 8.57
CA GLU A 801 -12.10 4.03 9.16
C GLU A 801 -11.29 4.21 10.44
N CYS A 802 -11.96 4.67 11.49
CA CYS A 802 -11.32 5.06 12.74
C CYS A 802 -11.23 3.90 13.76
N PRO A 803 -10.19 3.84 14.61
CA PRO A 803 -10.06 2.81 15.65
C PRO A 803 -10.87 3.12 16.93
N CYS A 804 -11.46 4.31 17.06
CA CYS A 804 -12.20 4.70 18.26
C CYS A 804 -13.55 3.98 18.33
N SER A 805 -13.92 3.52 19.52
CA SER A 805 -15.17 2.78 19.82
C SER A 805 -16.30 3.64 20.35
#